data_AF-A0A928XXL9-F1
#
_entry.id   AF-A0A928XXL9-F1
#
_cell.length_a   1.000
_cell.length_b   1.000
_cell.length_c   1.000
_cell.angle_alpha   90.00
_cell.angle_beta   90.00
_cell.angle_gamma   90.00
#
_symmetry.space_group_name_H-M   'P 1'
#
loop_
_entity.id
_entity.type
_entity.pdbx_description
1 polymer ?
#
loop_
_entity_poly.entity_id
_entity_poly.type
_entity_poly.pdbx_seq_one_letter_code
_entity_poly.pdbx_strand_id
1 'polypeptide(L)'
;MTFTRRLLLKIAPFLFVRGSASAADNPQPFGTEFPNLESLTTGEWWTKGVQAAAQNEKKKAKGKGKGGGGATPPPSMDVPRDEVVCFAYYTQQNGVLKMSAQLFPLKPGEERVARLELKQENGDWKEVAKGEVHYPGWDAHFRVEGWDGSKNVAYRVRHGEKAMFEGLIRRDPVEKNQIVIANMSCNSSRTIGPRTEIIENLRAQDPDVLFFGGDQTYRHTEHTAGWIEFGLQFRDIIRDRPTVCIPDDHDVGHGNLWGEDGKQSTISGDADGGFRYPVAYVNQVQRQQSWHLPDGYDPKPVNRDVGVYFTRMLVGGIDFAILEDRKFKSGPAGKIPQMGPRPDHINDPSYAPKTIDLPGLELLGKRQEKFLHEWGQDYSGGAVMKCVLSATAFCGAVHMHGGRDQRLLADLDCNGWPQAGRNRALREIRRAWAPHLCGDQHLAVVVKHGIDEFGDAPYGFTSPALVNTIYGRWWHPLDEKPGPNPVPNSPLPWTGDFKDGLGNPISMLAYANPEDIQDEKKRADGYGLIRFDKTTRKITFECWPRFSKVANGDKAQFPGWPITIEQDANDGRKVHAYLPQQNFEGVPNAVVQVIAEATGEILYTVRTQGPSFKPRVYAPGKYTIKMGREKPDTVIAKGVVA
;
A
#
# COMPACT_ATOMS: atom_id res chain seq x y z
N MET A 1 2.45 62.51 -14.48
CA MET A 1 1.79 62.49 -13.16
C MET A 1 2.17 61.21 -12.46
N THR A 2 3.03 61.36 -11.46
CA THR A 2 3.41 60.38 -10.43
C THR A 2 2.19 59.80 -9.71
N PHE A 3 2.20 58.49 -9.42
CA PHE A 3 1.84 57.95 -8.10
C PHE A 3 2.33 56.50 -7.94
N THR A 4 3.42 56.36 -7.18
CA THR A 4 3.86 55.13 -6.51
C THR A 4 3.06 54.90 -5.24
N ARG A 5 2.60 53.67 -5.00
CA ARG A 5 2.59 52.96 -3.70
C ARG A 5 1.74 51.69 -3.79
N ARG A 6 2.35 50.52 -3.54
CA ARG A 6 1.79 49.52 -2.62
C ARG A 6 2.90 48.60 -2.11
N LEU A 7 3.31 48.94 -0.90
CA LEU A 7 4.08 48.13 0.04
C LEU A 7 3.21 46.91 0.41
N LEU A 8 3.62 45.71 0.02
CA LEU A 8 3.04 44.47 0.52
C LEU A 8 3.80 44.07 1.79
N LEU A 9 3.14 44.29 2.92
CA LEU A 9 3.55 43.80 4.24
C LEU A 9 3.65 42.27 4.18
N LYS A 10 4.86 41.73 4.37
CA LYS A 10 5.06 40.32 4.75
C LYS A 10 4.66 40.19 6.22
N ILE A 11 3.43 39.77 6.47
CA ILE A 11 3.00 39.29 7.79
C ILE A 11 3.39 37.81 7.86
N ALA A 12 4.48 37.52 8.55
CA ALA A 12 4.77 36.17 9.00
C ALA A 12 3.78 35.82 10.13
N PRO A 13 3.07 34.68 10.09
CA PRO A 13 2.30 34.26 11.24
C PRO A 13 3.28 33.71 12.27
N PHE A 14 3.56 34.50 13.31
CA PHE A 14 4.06 33.96 14.57
C PHE A 14 2.96 33.03 15.12
N LEU A 15 3.11 31.72 14.91
CA LEU A 15 2.39 30.74 15.71
C LEU A 15 2.90 30.87 17.15
N PHE A 16 2.10 31.52 17.99
CA PHE A 16 2.21 31.35 19.43
C PHE A 16 1.77 29.92 19.76
N VAL A 17 2.74 29.02 19.93
CA VAL A 17 2.52 27.80 20.71
C VAL A 17 2.33 28.26 22.15
N ARG A 18 1.08 28.40 22.58
CA ARG A 18 0.77 28.39 24.01
C ARG A 18 1.27 27.05 24.53
N GLY A 19 2.25 27.07 25.42
CA GLY A 19 2.61 25.89 26.20
C GLY A 19 1.35 25.41 26.93
N SER A 20 0.73 24.36 26.41
CA SER A 20 -0.38 23.71 27.07
C SER A 20 0.19 23.03 28.30
N ALA A 21 -0.15 23.57 29.48
CA ALA A 21 -0.17 22.75 30.69
C ALA A 21 -0.95 21.47 30.34
N SER A 22 -0.31 20.31 30.47
CA SER A 22 -0.90 19.01 30.13
C SER A 22 -2.25 18.90 30.81
N ALA A 23 -3.33 18.94 30.03
CA ALA A 23 -4.57 18.32 30.46
C ALA A 23 -4.22 16.85 30.76
N ALA A 24 -4.74 16.32 31.87
CA ALA A 24 -4.53 14.91 32.19
C ALA A 24 -5.03 14.05 31.02
N ASP A 25 -4.19 13.14 30.53
CA ASP A 25 -4.52 12.25 29.42
C ASP A 25 -5.80 11.46 29.78
N ASN A 26 -6.83 11.52 28.93
CA ASN A 26 -8.08 10.80 29.15
C ASN A 26 -7.76 9.29 29.23
N PRO A 27 -8.02 8.58 30.35
CA PRO A 27 -7.68 7.16 30.49
C PRO A 27 -8.51 6.24 29.60
N GLN A 28 -9.63 6.73 29.03
CA GLN A 28 -10.50 6.00 28.10
C GLN A 28 -10.80 6.87 26.88
N PRO A 29 -9.81 7.11 26.00
CA PRO A 29 -9.97 8.04 24.88
C PRO A 29 -10.94 7.56 23.81
N PHE A 30 -11.34 6.28 23.85
CA PHE A 30 -12.30 5.66 22.92
C PHE A 30 -13.66 5.38 23.56
N GLY A 31 -13.92 5.93 24.75
CA GLY A 31 -15.17 5.76 25.48
C GLY A 31 -15.24 4.46 26.28
N THR A 32 -16.21 4.42 27.18
CA THR A 32 -16.42 3.32 28.14
C THR A 32 -16.88 2.01 27.49
N GLU A 33 -17.45 2.09 26.28
CA GLU A 33 -17.90 0.95 25.45
C GLU A 33 -16.71 0.12 24.93
N PHE A 34 -15.52 0.73 24.82
CA PHE A 34 -14.32 0.10 24.27
C PHE A 34 -13.14 0.14 25.26
N PRO A 35 -13.29 -0.41 26.48
CA PRO A 35 -12.30 -0.26 27.55
C PRO A 35 -10.97 -0.97 27.28
N ASN A 36 -10.95 -1.87 26.29
CA ASN A 36 -9.79 -2.67 25.91
C ASN A 36 -9.04 -2.10 24.70
N LEU A 37 -9.52 -1.02 24.07
CA LEU A 37 -8.77 -0.38 22.99
C LEU A 37 -7.59 0.41 23.57
N GLU A 38 -6.39 0.11 23.06
CA GLU A 38 -5.12 0.70 23.47
C GLU A 38 -4.86 0.61 24.97
N SER A 39 -5.28 -0.49 25.60
CA SER A 39 -5.15 -0.64 27.05
C SER A 39 -3.69 -0.67 27.51
N LEU A 40 -2.75 -1.00 26.61
CA LEU A 40 -1.31 -1.02 26.87
C LEU A 40 -0.63 0.35 26.72
N THR A 41 -1.33 1.35 26.18
CA THR A 41 -0.74 2.66 25.88
C THR A 41 -1.57 3.85 26.40
N THR A 42 -2.72 3.58 27.02
CA THR A 42 -3.63 4.59 27.62
C THR A 42 -3.82 4.37 29.12
N GLY A 43 -4.26 5.45 29.81
CA GLY A 43 -4.39 5.47 31.27
C GLY A 43 -3.07 5.22 31.99
N GLU A 44 -3.09 4.51 33.11
CA GLU A 44 -1.88 4.18 33.90
C GLU A 44 -1.08 3.02 33.28
N TRP A 45 -0.76 3.12 31.99
CA TRP A 45 -0.09 2.07 31.20
C TRP A 45 1.24 1.60 31.83
N TRP A 46 1.95 2.50 32.53
CA TRP A 46 3.22 2.19 33.22
C TRP A 46 3.06 1.19 34.36
N THR A 47 1.86 1.02 34.91
CA THR A 47 1.57 -0.01 35.93
C THR A 47 1.30 -1.38 35.29
N LYS A 48 0.89 -1.40 34.02
CA LYS A 48 0.52 -2.60 33.27
C LYS A 48 1.73 -3.30 32.65
N GLY A 49 2.76 -2.55 32.24
CA GLY A 49 3.99 -3.10 31.63
C GLY A 49 4.76 -4.09 32.53
N VAL A 50 4.71 -3.89 33.86
CA VAL A 50 5.33 -4.78 34.86
C VAL A 50 4.67 -6.17 34.88
N GLN A 51 3.37 -6.25 34.59
CA GLN A 51 2.62 -7.51 34.64
C GLN A 51 2.89 -8.40 33.41
N ALA A 52 3.10 -7.82 32.22
CA ALA A 52 3.42 -8.56 31.01
C ALA A 52 4.81 -9.23 31.09
N ALA A 53 5.82 -8.54 31.63
CA ALA A 53 7.17 -9.08 31.83
C ALA A 53 7.20 -10.21 32.89
N ALA A 54 6.49 -10.06 34.01
CA ALA A 54 6.43 -11.07 35.07
C ALA A 54 5.68 -12.36 34.67
N GLN A 55 4.66 -12.25 33.79
CA GLN A 55 4.01 -13.43 33.21
C GLN A 55 4.92 -14.19 32.22
N ASN A 56 5.84 -13.49 31.55
CA ASN A 56 6.78 -14.07 30.59
C ASN A 56 7.86 -14.94 31.27
N GLU A 57 8.39 -14.53 32.43
CA GLU A 57 9.30 -15.37 33.22
C GLU A 57 8.63 -16.65 33.71
N LYS A 58 7.38 -16.56 34.19
CA LYS A 58 6.61 -17.73 34.66
C LYS A 58 6.20 -18.69 33.53
N LYS A 59 5.93 -18.20 32.30
CA LYS A 59 5.64 -19.05 31.14
C LYS A 59 6.88 -19.74 30.59
N LYS A 60 8.04 -19.05 30.54
CA LYS A 60 9.35 -19.67 30.24
C LYS A 60 9.73 -20.73 31.26
N ALA A 61 9.49 -20.49 32.56
CA ALA A 61 9.78 -21.43 33.64
C ALA A 61 8.91 -22.70 33.63
N LYS A 62 7.74 -22.69 32.96
CA LYS A 62 6.79 -23.82 32.95
C LYS A 62 6.77 -24.65 31.66
N GLY A 63 7.63 -24.38 30.67
CA GLY A 63 7.72 -25.18 29.45
C GLY A 63 6.45 -25.25 28.56
N LYS A 64 5.39 -24.49 28.88
CA LYS A 64 4.10 -24.49 28.16
C LYS A 64 4.09 -23.57 26.93
N GLY A 65 5.17 -23.59 26.15
CA GLY A 65 5.35 -22.75 24.96
C GLY A 65 4.94 -23.39 23.63
N LYS A 66 4.25 -24.55 23.65
CA LYS A 66 3.80 -25.24 22.43
C LYS A 66 2.29 -25.48 22.51
N GLY A 67 1.54 -24.91 21.56
CA GLY A 67 0.21 -25.42 21.19
C GLY A 67 -1.02 -24.52 21.36
N GLY A 68 -0.90 -23.19 21.45
CA GLY A 68 -2.08 -22.31 21.43
C GLY A 68 -1.86 -21.11 20.52
N GLY A 69 -2.61 -21.01 19.41
CA GLY A 69 -2.48 -19.99 18.36
C GLY A 69 -2.86 -18.54 18.76
N GLY A 70 -2.59 -18.14 20.00
CA GLY A 70 -2.78 -16.77 20.48
C GLY A 70 -1.64 -15.84 20.07
N ALA A 71 -1.92 -14.54 20.05
CA ALA A 71 -0.88 -13.53 19.83
C ALA A 71 0.21 -13.65 20.90
N THR A 72 1.46 -13.52 20.47
CA THR A 72 2.60 -13.45 21.38
C THR A 72 2.56 -12.14 22.18
N PRO A 73 3.17 -12.08 23.38
CA PRO A 73 3.16 -10.85 24.17
C PRO A 73 3.82 -9.70 23.39
N PRO A 74 3.25 -8.48 23.45
CA PRO A 74 3.85 -7.30 22.81
C PRO A 74 5.18 -6.91 23.48
N PRO A 75 6.00 -6.07 22.83
CA PRO A 75 7.17 -5.46 23.48
C PRO A 75 6.75 -4.63 24.71
N SER A 76 7.68 -4.41 25.64
CA SER A 76 7.44 -3.51 26.77
C SER A 76 7.17 -2.10 26.27
N MET A 77 6.10 -1.48 26.78
CA MET A 77 5.82 -0.07 26.55
C MET A 77 6.60 0.85 27.50
N ASP A 78 7.09 0.32 28.64
CA ASP A 78 7.98 1.05 29.54
C ASP A 78 9.43 0.74 29.16
N VAL A 79 10.06 1.71 28.48
CA VAL A 79 11.46 1.70 28.06
C VAL A 79 12.27 2.76 28.81
N PRO A 80 13.61 2.69 28.82
CA PRO A 80 14.45 3.81 29.23
C PRO A 80 14.02 5.10 28.54
N ARG A 81 14.00 6.22 29.28
CA ARG A 81 13.45 7.49 28.75
C ARG A 81 14.31 8.11 27.65
N ASP A 82 15.56 7.68 27.51
CA ASP A 82 16.45 7.97 26.39
C ASP A 82 16.24 7.05 25.16
N GLU A 83 15.28 6.13 25.22
CA GLU A 83 14.89 5.24 24.11
C GLU A 83 13.45 5.48 23.62
N VAL A 84 12.76 6.53 24.09
CA VAL A 84 11.33 6.74 23.79
C VAL A 84 11.04 7.08 22.33
N VAL A 85 12.01 7.55 21.55
CA VAL A 85 11.82 7.72 20.09
C VAL A 85 12.03 6.37 19.41
N CYS A 86 10.95 5.68 19.06
CA CYS A 86 10.99 4.30 18.57
C CYS A 86 11.55 4.21 17.15
N PHE A 87 10.93 4.95 16.22
CA PHE A 87 11.32 5.06 14.81
C PHE A 87 10.69 6.28 14.15
N ALA A 88 11.22 6.66 12.99
CA ALA A 88 10.64 7.68 12.12
C ALA A 88 10.78 7.28 10.66
N TYR A 89 9.88 7.78 9.83
CA TYR A 89 9.77 7.43 8.43
C TYR A 89 9.12 8.56 7.64
N TYR A 90 9.41 8.63 6.34
CA TYR A 90 9.13 9.83 5.54
C TYR A 90 8.71 9.50 4.11
N THR A 91 8.02 10.47 3.50
CA THR A 91 7.99 10.64 2.04
C THR A 91 8.37 12.08 1.70
N GLN A 92 8.77 12.31 0.46
CA GLN A 92 9.04 13.63 -0.06
C GLN A 92 8.45 13.75 -1.46
N GLN A 93 7.90 14.92 -1.79
CA GLN A 93 7.41 15.23 -3.14
C GLN A 93 7.19 16.75 -3.26
N ASN A 94 7.41 17.29 -4.46
CA ASN A 94 7.03 18.68 -4.81
C ASN A 94 7.54 19.75 -3.81
N GLY A 95 8.78 19.59 -3.33
CA GLY A 95 9.37 20.53 -2.37
C GLY A 95 8.80 20.41 -0.96
N VAL A 96 8.15 19.31 -0.62
CA VAL A 96 7.63 19.03 0.72
C VAL A 96 8.20 17.71 1.22
N LEU A 97 8.78 17.74 2.43
CA LEU A 97 9.10 16.55 3.21
C LEU A 97 8.04 16.39 4.30
N LYS A 98 7.44 15.20 4.39
CA LYS A 98 6.57 14.82 5.49
C LYS A 98 7.15 13.61 6.21
N MET A 99 7.21 13.69 7.54
CA MET A 99 7.78 12.65 8.39
C MET A 99 6.84 12.36 9.56
N SER A 100 6.61 11.08 9.81
CA SER A 100 5.96 10.58 11.03
C SER A 100 7.03 9.97 11.92
N ALA A 101 6.95 10.25 13.22
CA ALA A 101 7.76 9.64 14.25
C ALA A 101 6.85 8.96 15.27
N GLN A 102 7.11 7.69 15.55
CA GLN A 102 6.42 6.96 16.60
C GLN A 102 7.29 6.98 17.87
N LEU A 103 6.70 7.35 18.99
CA LEU A 103 7.32 7.25 20.30
C LEU A 103 6.72 6.08 21.10
N PHE A 104 7.46 5.59 22.09
CA PHE A 104 6.86 4.83 23.17
C PHE A 104 5.99 5.74 24.04
N PRO A 105 4.99 5.19 24.76
CA PRO A 105 4.19 5.97 25.70
C PRO A 105 5.03 6.81 26.66
N LEU A 106 4.64 8.09 26.84
CA LEU A 106 5.30 8.99 27.78
C LEU A 106 4.54 9.04 29.11
N LYS A 107 5.28 9.14 30.21
CA LYS A 107 4.83 9.22 31.60
C LYS A 107 4.21 10.60 31.88
N PRO A 108 3.37 10.73 32.92
CA PRO A 108 2.85 12.02 33.34
C PRO A 108 3.99 13.02 33.60
N GLY A 109 3.85 14.23 33.06
CA GLY A 109 4.83 15.31 33.20
C GLY A 109 5.98 15.30 32.18
N GLU A 110 6.12 14.26 31.34
CA GLU A 110 7.04 14.30 30.20
C GLU A 110 6.54 15.29 29.13
N GLU A 111 7.47 16.03 28.50
CA GLU A 111 7.13 17.04 27.51
C GLU A 111 6.43 16.43 26.29
N ARG A 112 5.35 17.06 25.80
CA ARG A 112 4.60 16.62 24.60
C ARG A 112 5.14 17.22 23.31
N VAL A 113 6.46 17.26 23.17
CA VAL A 113 7.13 17.87 22.00
C VAL A 113 8.24 16.95 21.51
N ALA A 114 8.20 16.63 20.22
CA ALA A 114 9.30 16.06 19.48
C ALA A 114 9.88 17.12 18.52
N ARG A 115 11.15 17.00 18.18
CA ARG A 115 11.82 17.90 17.24
C ARG A 115 12.55 17.14 16.15
N LEU A 116 12.50 17.68 14.94
CA LEU A 116 13.27 17.22 13.80
C LEU A 116 14.48 18.13 13.62
N GLU A 117 15.66 17.52 13.66
CA GLU A 117 16.92 18.18 13.38
C GLU A 117 17.55 17.59 12.10
N LEU A 118 18.12 18.47 11.28
CA LEU A 118 18.80 18.10 10.04
C LEU A 118 20.26 18.49 10.11
N LYS A 119 21.12 17.60 9.63
CA LYS A 119 22.56 17.86 9.56
C LYS A 119 22.86 18.82 8.41
N GLN A 120 23.48 19.94 8.73
CA GLN A 120 23.90 20.96 7.78
C GLN A 120 25.23 20.58 7.12
N GLU A 121 25.59 21.27 6.03
CA GLU A 121 26.84 21.02 5.29
C GLU A 121 28.10 21.27 6.15
N ASN A 122 28.03 22.18 7.14
CA ASN A 122 29.11 22.43 8.09
C ASN A 122 29.26 21.35 9.17
N GLY A 123 28.40 20.34 9.18
CA GLY A 123 28.38 19.24 10.15
C GLY A 123 27.47 19.45 11.35
N ASP A 124 26.93 20.66 11.55
CA ASP A 124 26.08 20.98 12.70
C ASP A 124 24.66 20.44 12.52
N TRP A 125 24.01 20.13 13.65
CA TRP A 125 22.59 19.80 13.68
C TRP A 125 21.76 21.05 13.87
N LYS A 126 20.78 21.27 12.97
CA LYS A 126 19.84 22.38 13.06
C LYS A 126 18.43 21.86 13.27
N GLU A 127 17.76 22.33 14.31
CA GLU A 127 16.32 22.14 14.47
C GLU A 127 15.58 22.86 13.34
N VAL A 128 14.75 22.12 12.60
CA VAL A 128 13.97 22.66 11.48
C VAL A 128 12.46 22.59 11.70
N ALA A 129 12.01 21.72 12.61
CA ALA A 129 10.60 21.61 12.97
C ALA A 129 10.43 21.07 14.40
N LYS A 130 9.33 21.46 15.03
CA LYS A 130 8.78 20.84 16.24
C LYS A 130 7.39 20.29 15.95
N GLY A 131 7.05 19.18 16.57
CA GLY A 131 5.74 18.54 16.47
C GLY A 131 5.24 18.18 17.87
N GLU A 132 3.95 18.35 18.10
CA GLU A 132 3.31 17.82 19.31
C GLU A 132 3.35 16.28 19.30
N VAL A 133 3.56 15.66 20.46
CA VAL A 133 3.39 14.21 20.62
C VAL A 133 1.92 13.96 20.94
N HIS A 134 1.18 13.43 19.97
CA HIS A 134 -0.26 13.24 20.05
C HIS A 134 -0.65 12.10 21.00
N TYR A 135 -1.73 12.32 21.75
CA TYR A 135 -2.40 11.30 22.55
C TYR A 135 -3.87 11.18 22.12
N PRO A 136 -4.43 9.95 22.02
CA PRO A 136 -3.75 8.64 22.06
C PRO A 136 -2.92 8.37 20.78
N GLY A 137 -1.96 7.43 20.87
CA GLY A 137 -1.11 7.01 19.74
C GLY A 137 0.39 7.28 19.94
N TRP A 138 0.77 8.33 20.67
CA TRP A 138 2.16 8.70 20.97
C TRP A 138 3.02 8.94 19.72
N ASP A 139 2.42 9.48 18.68
CA ASP A 139 3.06 9.83 17.41
C ASP A 139 3.24 11.35 17.28
N ALA A 140 4.26 11.76 16.52
CA ALA A 140 4.54 13.15 16.19
C ALA A 140 4.79 13.29 14.69
N HIS A 141 4.45 14.45 14.15
CA HIS A 141 4.47 14.70 12.72
C HIS A 141 5.22 15.97 12.38
N PHE A 142 5.97 15.92 11.28
CA PHE A 142 6.77 17.05 10.79
C PHE A 142 6.47 17.28 9.32
N ARG A 143 6.23 18.54 8.97
CA ARG A 143 6.13 19.02 7.59
C ARG A 143 7.20 20.09 7.36
N VAL A 144 8.06 19.88 6.37
CA VAL A 144 9.08 20.84 5.98
C VAL A 144 8.80 21.29 4.54
N GLU A 145 8.42 22.55 4.41
CA GLU A 145 8.17 23.22 3.12
C GLU A 145 9.49 23.69 2.48
N GLY A 146 9.52 23.83 1.17
CA GLY A 146 10.71 24.25 0.43
C GLY A 146 11.86 23.23 0.50
N TRP A 147 11.53 21.96 0.68
CA TRP A 147 12.47 20.85 0.79
C TRP A 147 13.27 20.66 -0.51
N ASP A 148 14.59 20.62 -0.41
CA ASP A 148 15.49 20.27 -1.51
C ASP A 148 15.70 18.74 -1.56
N GLY A 149 14.87 18.06 -2.34
CA GLY A 149 14.96 16.61 -2.54
C GLY A 149 16.15 16.15 -3.38
N SER A 150 17.04 17.05 -3.85
CA SER A 150 18.19 16.66 -4.68
C SER A 150 19.40 16.16 -3.86
N LYS A 151 19.37 16.30 -2.54
CA LYS A 151 20.49 15.97 -1.65
C LYS A 151 20.10 14.90 -0.62
N ASN A 152 21.07 14.04 -0.31
CA ASN A 152 20.97 13.18 0.87
C ASN A 152 21.17 14.07 2.12
N VAL A 153 20.25 14.01 3.08
CA VAL A 153 20.32 14.81 4.32
C VAL A 153 20.14 13.90 5.52
N ALA A 154 21.16 13.81 6.37
CA ALA A 154 21.05 13.09 7.63
C ALA A 154 20.06 13.83 8.54
N TYR A 155 19.19 13.08 9.21
CA TYR A 155 18.21 13.62 10.13
C TYR A 155 18.30 12.93 11.49
N ARG A 156 17.79 13.59 12.52
CA ARG A 156 17.43 12.95 13.78
C ARG A 156 16.13 13.52 14.32
N VAL A 157 15.28 12.63 14.82
CA VAL A 157 14.11 13.00 15.63
C VAL A 157 14.51 12.89 17.09
N ARG A 158 14.17 13.89 17.91
CA ARG A 158 14.51 13.91 19.34
C ARG A 158 13.31 14.19 20.21
N HIS A 159 13.34 13.63 21.41
CA HIS A 159 12.45 13.93 22.52
C HIS A 159 13.30 14.14 23.79
N GLY A 160 13.04 15.23 24.52
CA GLY A 160 13.92 15.66 25.62
C GLY A 160 15.37 15.83 25.16
N GLU A 161 16.36 15.73 26.05
CA GLU A 161 17.77 15.88 25.68
C GLU A 161 18.41 14.60 25.11
N LYS A 162 17.96 13.42 25.55
CA LYS A 162 18.69 12.17 25.30
C LYS A 162 18.06 11.28 24.24
N ALA A 163 16.73 11.22 24.16
CA ALA A 163 16.08 10.29 23.24
C ALA A 163 16.21 10.76 21.80
N MET A 164 16.71 9.87 20.93
CA MET A 164 16.89 10.18 19.52
C MET A 164 16.76 8.98 18.61
N PHE A 165 16.28 9.21 17.39
CA PHE A 165 16.31 8.28 16.28
C PHE A 165 16.95 8.96 15.07
N GLU A 166 18.06 8.40 14.57
CA GLU A 166 18.81 8.94 13.43
C GLU A 166 18.55 8.15 12.15
N GLY A 167 18.63 8.85 11.02
CA GLY A 167 18.47 8.25 9.70
C GLY A 167 18.95 9.18 8.58
N LEU A 168 18.55 8.85 7.36
CA LEU A 168 18.91 9.58 6.14
C LEU A 168 17.67 9.85 5.30
N ILE A 169 17.40 11.11 5.00
CA ILE A 169 16.48 11.43 3.91
C ILE A 169 17.29 11.31 2.62
N ARG A 170 16.99 10.29 1.81
CA ARG A 170 17.62 10.06 0.51
C ARG A 170 17.18 11.14 -0.47
N ARG A 171 18.06 11.53 -1.37
CA ARG A 171 17.69 12.32 -2.54
C ARG A 171 16.76 11.51 -3.45
N ASP A 172 15.95 12.20 -4.22
CA ASP A 172 15.20 11.62 -5.32
C ASP A 172 16.17 11.07 -6.40
N PRO A 173 16.19 9.75 -6.69
CA PRO A 173 17.17 9.14 -7.57
C PRO A 173 16.80 9.31 -9.07
N VAL A 174 16.52 10.53 -9.50
CA VAL A 174 16.08 10.86 -10.87
C VAL A 174 17.08 10.40 -11.94
N GLU A 175 18.37 10.33 -11.60
CA GLU A 175 19.47 9.90 -12.46
C GLU A 175 19.54 8.38 -12.66
N LYS A 176 18.96 7.58 -11.75
CA LYS A 176 18.98 6.12 -11.88
C LYS A 176 18.13 5.70 -13.08
N ASN A 177 18.64 4.80 -13.91
CA ASN A 177 17.85 4.20 -14.98
C ASN A 177 16.83 3.19 -14.46
N GLN A 178 17.18 2.49 -13.37
CA GLN A 178 16.33 1.51 -12.72
C GLN A 178 15.91 1.98 -11.34
N ILE A 179 14.61 1.97 -11.06
CA ILE A 179 14.04 2.25 -9.75
C ILE A 179 13.48 0.95 -9.16
N VAL A 180 13.80 0.70 -7.89
CA VAL A 180 13.52 -0.56 -7.21
C VAL A 180 12.56 -0.35 -6.05
N ILE A 181 11.51 -1.16 -5.95
CA ILE A 181 10.49 -1.09 -4.90
C ILE A 181 10.41 -2.43 -4.18
N ALA A 182 10.47 -2.40 -2.85
CA ALA A 182 10.13 -3.57 -2.03
C ALA A 182 8.62 -3.56 -1.75
N ASN A 183 7.91 -4.62 -2.15
CA ASN A 183 6.48 -4.82 -1.89
C ASN A 183 6.29 -5.80 -0.74
N MET A 184 5.67 -5.36 0.35
CA MET A 184 5.56 -6.09 1.62
C MET A 184 4.19 -5.90 2.24
N SER A 185 3.67 -6.93 2.92
CA SER A 185 2.41 -6.86 3.69
C SER A 185 2.34 -7.98 4.71
N CYS A 186 1.32 -7.98 5.57
CA CYS A 186 0.92 -9.14 6.38
C CYS A 186 2.04 -9.66 7.30
N ASN A 187 2.33 -8.89 8.34
CA ASN A 187 3.35 -9.17 9.33
C ASN A 187 2.75 -9.74 10.62
N SER A 188 2.55 -11.05 10.66
CA SER A 188 1.92 -11.72 11.81
C SER A 188 2.57 -11.38 13.17
N SER A 189 1.70 -11.08 14.15
CA SER A 189 2.03 -10.91 15.57
C SER A 189 2.22 -12.23 16.33
N ARG A 190 2.15 -13.40 15.66
CA ARG A 190 2.48 -14.70 16.27
C ARG A 190 3.98 -15.00 16.25
N THR A 191 4.78 -14.20 15.53
CA THR A 191 6.24 -14.31 15.51
C THR A 191 6.87 -13.01 15.96
N ILE A 192 7.43 -13.02 17.18
CA ILE A 192 8.16 -11.87 17.74
C ILE A 192 9.58 -11.78 17.19
N GLY A 193 10.23 -10.66 17.52
CA GLY A 193 11.66 -10.48 17.29
C GLY A 193 12.01 -9.87 15.95
N PRO A 194 13.29 -9.59 15.71
CA PRO A 194 13.75 -8.89 14.52
C PRO A 194 13.45 -9.69 13.25
N ARG A 195 13.34 -8.99 12.12
CA ARG A 195 13.16 -9.58 10.79
C ARG A 195 14.49 -9.70 10.06
N THR A 196 15.52 -10.20 10.76
CA THR A 196 16.93 -10.11 10.35
C THR A 196 17.17 -10.55 8.91
N GLU A 197 16.64 -11.70 8.50
CA GLU A 197 16.85 -12.24 7.16
C GLU A 197 16.27 -11.33 6.06
N ILE A 198 15.08 -10.76 6.31
CA ILE A 198 14.43 -9.82 5.39
C ILE A 198 15.24 -8.52 5.34
N ILE A 199 15.64 -7.98 6.50
CA ILE A 199 16.39 -6.72 6.58
C ILE A 199 17.76 -6.83 5.90
N GLU A 200 18.48 -7.92 6.11
CA GLU A 200 19.78 -8.16 5.47
C GLU A 200 19.65 -8.24 3.94
N ASN A 201 18.66 -8.98 3.45
CA ASN A 201 18.42 -9.08 2.02
C ASN A 201 17.98 -7.75 1.39
N LEU A 202 17.08 -7.00 2.02
CA LEU A 202 16.67 -5.67 1.57
C LEU A 202 17.86 -4.69 1.55
N ARG A 203 18.74 -4.74 2.55
CA ARG A 203 19.98 -3.93 2.55
C ARG A 203 20.88 -4.29 1.36
N ALA A 204 21.01 -5.57 1.04
CA ALA A 204 21.83 -6.03 -0.08
C ALA A 204 21.22 -5.68 -1.45
N GLN A 205 19.90 -5.69 -1.58
CA GLN A 205 19.18 -5.33 -2.82
C GLN A 205 18.99 -3.83 -3.00
N ASP A 206 19.11 -3.05 -1.92
CA ASP A 206 19.00 -1.58 -1.86
C ASP A 206 17.80 -0.99 -2.61
N PRO A 207 16.55 -1.32 -2.19
CA PRO A 207 15.37 -0.72 -2.80
C PRO A 207 15.36 0.81 -2.61
N ASP A 208 14.83 1.52 -3.60
CA ASP A 208 14.65 2.97 -3.57
C ASP A 208 13.41 3.36 -2.76
N VAL A 209 12.37 2.52 -2.76
CA VAL A 209 11.10 2.73 -2.03
C VAL A 209 10.73 1.45 -1.28
N LEU A 210 10.25 1.61 -0.05
CA LEU A 210 9.60 0.55 0.72
C LEU A 210 8.08 0.75 0.65
N PHE A 211 7.33 -0.28 0.25
CA PHE A 211 5.87 -0.28 0.29
C PHE A 211 5.39 -1.37 1.25
N PHE A 212 4.73 -0.94 2.32
CA PHE A 212 3.97 -1.79 3.24
C PHE A 212 2.48 -1.62 2.96
N GLY A 213 1.91 -2.58 2.25
CA GLY A 213 0.55 -2.53 1.72
C GLY A 213 -0.57 -2.80 2.72
N GLY A 214 -0.27 -3.02 3.99
CA GLY A 214 -1.29 -3.36 4.98
C GLY A 214 -0.88 -4.50 5.89
N ASP A 215 -1.68 -4.69 6.93
CA ASP A 215 -1.49 -5.71 7.96
C ASP A 215 -0.10 -5.64 8.59
N GLN A 216 0.37 -4.42 8.86
CA GLN A 216 1.64 -4.23 9.54
C GLN A 216 1.54 -4.77 10.98
N THR A 217 0.33 -4.83 11.54
CA THR A 217 0.05 -5.53 12.80
C THR A 217 -1.30 -6.24 12.84
N TYR A 218 -1.35 -7.35 13.57
CA TYR A 218 -2.58 -8.11 13.87
C TYR A 218 -3.02 -7.95 15.33
N ARG A 219 -2.60 -6.86 15.99
CA ARG A 219 -3.00 -6.54 17.37
C ARG A 219 -4.27 -5.70 17.33
N HIS A 220 -5.41 -6.36 17.12
CA HIS A 220 -6.68 -5.70 16.77
C HIS A 220 -7.21 -4.67 17.78
N THR A 221 -6.83 -4.78 19.05
CA THR A 221 -7.23 -3.82 20.10
C THR A 221 -6.06 -3.03 20.66
N GLU A 222 -4.83 -3.26 20.17
CA GLU A 222 -3.59 -2.69 20.72
C GLU A 222 -2.71 -2.22 19.55
N HIS A 223 -3.28 -1.40 18.67
CA HIS A 223 -2.63 -0.94 17.46
C HIS A 223 -1.31 -0.22 17.75
N THR A 224 -1.26 0.73 18.70
CA THR A 224 0.01 1.45 18.99
C THR A 224 1.10 0.50 19.44
N ALA A 225 0.78 -0.48 20.29
CA ALA A 225 1.76 -1.48 20.72
C ALA A 225 2.21 -2.37 19.55
N GLY A 226 1.29 -2.72 18.65
CA GLY A 226 1.57 -3.45 17.42
C GLY A 226 2.41 -2.65 16.41
N TRP A 227 2.16 -1.35 16.32
CA TRP A 227 2.88 -0.42 15.46
C TRP A 227 4.30 -0.13 15.97
N ILE A 228 4.48 -0.04 17.29
CA ILE A 228 5.79 -0.02 17.93
C ILE A 228 6.55 -1.33 17.68
N GLU A 229 5.88 -2.48 17.76
CA GLU A 229 6.49 -3.78 17.44
C GLU A 229 6.96 -3.83 15.97
N PHE A 230 6.12 -3.40 15.03
CA PHE A 230 6.50 -3.24 13.62
C PHE A 230 7.70 -2.30 13.45
N GLY A 231 7.68 -1.15 14.13
CA GLY A 231 8.77 -0.20 14.18
C GLY A 231 10.08 -0.85 14.61
N LEU A 232 10.10 -1.57 15.73
CA LEU A 232 11.28 -2.28 16.22
C LEU A 232 11.81 -3.32 15.23
N GLN A 233 10.93 -3.92 14.44
CA GLN A 233 11.26 -4.93 13.44
C GLN A 233 11.88 -4.36 12.16
N PHE A 234 11.44 -3.17 11.73
CA PHE A 234 11.79 -2.60 10.42
C PHE A 234 12.49 -1.23 10.46
N ARG A 235 12.63 -0.58 11.63
CA ARG A 235 13.27 0.75 11.76
C ARG A 235 14.66 0.84 11.13
N ASP A 236 15.34 -0.29 11.07
CA ASP A 236 16.68 -0.47 10.55
C ASP A 236 16.81 -0.35 9.02
N ILE A 237 15.72 -0.60 8.28
CA ILE A 237 15.63 -0.38 6.82
C ILE A 237 14.80 0.88 6.50
N ILE A 238 13.83 1.23 7.35
CA ILE A 238 12.94 2.37 7.15
C ILE A 238 13.66 3.71 7.35
N ARG A 239 14.67 3.76 8.23
CA ARG A 239 15.33 5.03 8.61
C ARG A 239 15.96 5.80 7.46
N ASP A 240 16.29 5.14 6.37
CA ASP A 240 17.05 5.75 5.28
C ASP A 240 16.33 5.72 3.93
N ARG A 241 15.09 5.22 3.81
CA ARG A 241 14.37 5.10 2.53
C ARG A 241 12.97 5.67 2.62
N PRO A 242 12.46 6.33 1.56
CA PRO A 242 11.06 6.72 1.51
C PRO A 242 10.19 5.47 1.65
N THR A 243 9.22 5.56 2.56
CA THR A 243 8.40 4.41 2.96
C THR A 243 6.93 4.78 2.76
N VAL A 244 6.18 3.99 2.01
CA VAL A 244 4.72 4.06 1.89
C VAL A 244 4.14 3.02 2.84
N CYS A 245 3.36 3.46 3.82
CA CYS A 245 2.57 2.58 4.67
C CYS A 245 1.10 2.98 4.54
N ILE A 246 0.24 2.00 4.31
CA ILE A 246 -1.22 2.17 4.27
C ILE A 246 -1.87 1.10 5.15
N PRO A 247 -2.94 1.42 5.90
CA PRO A 247 -3.67 0.43 6.69
C PRO A 247 -4.51 -0.49 5.81
N ASP A 248 -4.61 -1.73 6.26
CA ASP A 248 -5.60 -2.72 5.84
C ASP A 248 -6.57 -3.04 7.01
N ASP A 249 -7.34 -4.11 6.91
CA ASP A 249 -8.38 -4.49 7.85
C ASP A 249 -7.84 -4.82 9.25
N HIS A 250 -6.77 -5.61 9.37
CA HIS A 250 -6.24 -6.00 10.67
C HIS A 250 -5.60 -4.84 11.42
N ASP A 251 -5.09 -3.82 10.72
CA ASP A 251 -4.54 -2.62 11.33
C ASP A 251 -5.61 -1.82 12.09
N VAL A 252 -6.82 -1.74 11.54
CA VAL A 252 -7.97 -1.10 12.20
C VAL A 252 -8.77 -2.07 13.08
N GLY A 253 -8.24 -3.27 13.32
CA GLY A 253 -8.82 -4.27 14.22
C GLY A 253 -10.01 -5.04 13.67
N HIS A 254 -10.13 -5.10 12.35
CA HIS A 254 -11.09 -5.94 11.66
C HIS A 254 -10.46 -7.29 11.30
N GLY A 255 -11.29 -8.31 11.06
CA GLY A 255 -10.86 -9.50 10.34
C GLY A 255 -10.93 -9.34 8.82
N ASN A 256 -11.82 -8.45 8.38
CA ASN A 256 -12.29 -8.19 7.03
C ASN A 256 -12.92 -6.77 7.07
N LEU A 257 -12.48 -5.82 6.23
CA LEU A 257 -12.94 -4.40 6.29
C LEU A 257 -13.63 -3.92 5.02
N TRP A 258 -14.95 -3.70 5.09
CA TRP A 258 -15.74 -3.05 4.03
C TRP A 258 -16.05 -1.63 4.45
N GLY A 259 -15.25 -0.64 4.08
CA GLY A 259 -15.31 0.69 4.72
C GLY A 259 -16.64 1.44 4.53
N GLU A 260 -17.46 1.12 3.51
CA GLU A 260 -18.79 1.71 3.25
C GLU A 260 -18.81 3.24 3.44
N ASP A 261 -17.80 3.93 2.89
CA ASP A 261 -17.69 5.39 2.98
C ASP A 261 -17.77 5.89 4.43
N GLY A 262 -17.16 5.17 5.38
CA GLY A 262 -17.10 5.56 6.79
C GLY A 262 -18.32 5.17 7.64
N LYS A 263 -19.18 4.27 7.18
CA LYS A 263 -20.32 3.76 7.97
C LYS A 263 -19.87 3.15 9.31
N GLN A 264 -20.79 2.99 10.26
CA GLN A 264 -20.60 2.13 11.43
C GLN A 264 -21.07 0.71 11.14
N SER A 265 -20.20 -0.27 11.37
CA SER A 265 -20.61 -1.68 11.36
C SER A 265 -21.24 -2.07 12.69
N THR A 266 -22.26 -2.92 12.65
CA THR A 266 -23.06 -3.30 13.83
C THR A 266 -23.16 -4.82 14.05
N ILE A 267 -22.62 -5.63 13.13
CA ILE A 267 -22.68 -7.10 13.23
C ILE A 267 -21.31 -7.72 13.53
N SER A 268 -21.32 -8.98 13.96
CA SER A 268 -20.09 -9.77 14.07
C SER A 268 -19.51 -10.05 12.67
N GLY A 269 -18.20 -9.92 12.51
CA GLY A 269 -17.51 -10.11 11.23
C GLY A 269 -17.65 -8.94 10.24
N ASP A 270 -18.33 -7.87 10.64
CA ASP A 270 -18.32 -6.56 9.97
C ASP A 270 -18.82 -6.52 8.51
N ALA A 271 -19.49 -7.60 8.08
CA ALA A 271 -19.93 -7.78 6.72
C ALA A 271 -21.12 -6.87 6.31
N ASP A 272 -21.78 -6.19 7.25
CA ASP A 272 -22.75 -5.11 6.97
C ASP A 272 -22.05 -3.79 6.55
N GLY A 273 -20.72 -3.78 6.63
CA GLY A 273 -19.81 -2.71 6.26
C GLY A 273 -19.83 -1.50 7.20
N GLY A 274 -18.73 -0.78 7.16
CA GLY A 274 -18.34 0.27 8.07
C GLY A 274 -17.22 -0.17 9.02
N PHE A 275 -16.83 0.76 9.89
CA PHE A 275 -15.87 0.53 10.96
C PHE A 275 -16.58 0.13 12.25
N ARG A 276 -16.10 -0.93 12.90
CA ARG A 276 -16.57 -1.43 14.21
C ARG A 276 -16.23 -0.46 15.33
N TYR A 277 -14.98 0.00 15.33
CA TYR A 277 -14.43 0.82 16.40
C TYR A 277 -14.75 2.30 16.22
N PRO A 278 -14.64 3.13 17.28
CA PRO A 278 -14.89 4.55 17.20
C PRO A 278 -14.00 5.25 16.18
N VAL A 279 -14.53 6.31 15.56
CA VAL A 279 -13.82 7.13 14.56
C VAL A 279 -12.48 7.63 15.10
N ALA A 280 -12.41 7.99 16.39
CA ALA A 280 -11.16 8.42 17.02
C ALA A 280 -10.05 7.35 16.97
N TYR A 281 -10.41 6.07 17.13
CA TYR A 281 -9.45 4.96 17.00
C TYR A 281 -9.03 4.77 15.54
N VAL A 282 -10.00 4.74 14.62
CA VAL A 282 -9.72 4.60 13.18
C VAL A 282 -8.82 5.73 12.69
N ASN A 283 -9.08 6.97 13.10
CA ASN A 283 -8.26 8.13 12.73
C ASN A 283 -6.89 8.12 13.42
N GLN A 284 -6.75 7.57 14.63
CA GLN A 284 -5.44 7.32 15.22
C GLN A 284 -4.63 6.34 14.35
N VAL A 285 -5.18 5.17 14.01
CA VAL A 285 -4.51 4.15 13.18
C VAL A 285 -4.01 4.76 11.87
N GLN A 286 -4.91 5.43 11.14
CA GLN A 286 -4.57 6.07 9.88
C GLN A 286 -3.48 7.13 10.05
N ARG A 287 -3.57 7.95 11.10
CA ARG A 287 -2.57 8.97 11.40
C ARG A 287 -1.20 8.34 11.66
N GLN A 288 -1.15 7.28 12.47
CA GLN A 288 0.08 6.58 12.82
C GLN A 288 0.75 5.88 11.66
N GLN A 289 0.01 5.46 10.62
CA GLN A 289 0.55 4.73 9.48
C GLN A 289 0.71 5.54 8.19
N SER A 290 -0.13 6.56 7.95
CA SER A 290 -0.26 7.19 6.61
C SER A 290 -0.07 8.72 6.59
N TRP A 291 0.06 9.39 7.74
CA TRP A 291 0.14 10.86 7.76
C TRP A 291 1.33 11.42 6.95
N HIS A 292 2.46 10.70 6.95
CA HIS A 292 3.69 11.07 6.26
C HIS A 292 3.59 11.00 4.73
N LEU A 293 2.53 10.40 4.17
CA LEU A 293 2.31 10.37 2.72
C LEU A 293 2.16 11.79 2.17
N PRO A 294 2.37 11.99 0.85
CA PRO A 294 2.04 13.27 0.20
C PRO A 294 0.60 13.69 0.49
N ASP A 295 0.30 14.98 0.37
CA ASP A 295 -1.04 15.48 0.70
C ASP A 295 -2.10 14.75 -0.14
N GLY A 296 -3.21 14.39 0.52
CA GLY A 296 -4.30 13.65 -0.11
C GLY A 296 -4.84 14.39 -1.33
N TYR A 297 -5.15 13.64 -2.40
CA TYR A 297 -5.72 14.23 -3.61
C TYR A 297 -7.05 14.94 -3.32
N ASP A 298 -7.88 14.31 -2.48
CA ASP A 298 -9.11 14.88 -1.93
C ASP A 298 -9.18 14.50 -0.45
N PRO A 299 -8.72 15.37 0.47
CA PRO A 299 -8.58 15.04 1.89
C PRO A 299 -9.92 15.15 2.66
N LYS A 300 -11.04 15.39 2.00
CA LYS A 300 -12.34 15.52 2.67
C LYS A 300 -12.67 14.20 3.40
N PRO A 301 -12.99 14.23 4.71
CA PRO A 301 -13.43 13.03 5.42
C PRO A 301 -14.66 12.40 4.76
N VAL A 302 -14.81 11.08 4.94
CA VAL A 302 -16.05 10.36 4.60
C VAL A 302 -17.03 10.45 5.78
N ASN A 303 -18.10 9.65 5.79
CA ASN A 303 -19.10 9.70 6.85
C ASN A 303 -18.47 9.49 8.24
N ARG A 304 -19.12 10.10 9.25
CA ARG A 304 -18.68 10.10 10.66
C ARG A 304 -17.29 10.72 10.88
N ASP A 305 -16.79 11.54 9.94
CA ASP A 305 -15.47 12.19 10.01
C ASP A 305 -14.27 11.22 10.00
N VAL A 306 -14.43 10.06 9.35
CA VAL A 306 -13.29 9.17 9.09
C VAL A 306 -12.40 9.79 8.03
N GLY A 307 -11.11 9.93 8.34
CA GLY A 307 -10.10 10.53 7.46
C GLY A 307 -9.88 9.78 6.14
N VAL A 308 -9.26 10.48 5.19
CA VAL A 308 -8.93 10.03 3.82
C VAL A 308 -7.51 10.49 3.49
N TYR A 309 -6.72 9.62 2.87
CA TYR A 309 -5.30 9.80 2.57
C TYR A 309 -4.88 9.46 1.13
N PHE A 310 -5.74 8.87 0.29
CA PHE A 310 -5.34 8.45 -1.06
C PHE A 310 -4.68 9.61 -1.85
N THR A 311 -3.55 9.31 -2.49
CA THR A 311 -2.66 10.33 -3.07
C THR A 311 -1.74 9.70 -4.13
N ARG A 312 -0.77 10.48 -4.62
CA ARG A 312 0.32 10.00 -5.47
C ARG A 312 1.68 10.37 -4.92
N MET A 313 2.68 9.54 -5.22
CA MET A 313 4.08 9.77 -4.91
C MET A 313 4.96 9.54 -6.14
N LEU A 314 5.84 10.47 -6.49
CA LEU A 314 6.81 10.36 -7.59
C LEU A 314 8.22 10.16 -7.02
N VAL A 315 8.87 9.06 -7.40
CA VAL A 315 10.26 8.76 -7.03
C VAL A 315 11.01 8.25 -8.25
N GLY A 316 12.12 8.90 -8.58
CA GLY A 316 13.04 8.49 -9.63
C GLY A 316 12.40 8.42 -11.02
N GLY A 317 11.30 9.13 -11.26
CA GLY A 317 10.52 9.04 -12.49
C GLY A 317 9.46 7.93 -12.52
N ILE A 318 9.24 7.20 -11.42
CA ILE A 318 8.10 6.28 -11.28
C ILE A 318 7.05 6.94 -10.42
N ASP A 319 5.85 7.06 -10.97
CA ASP A 319 4.72 7.72 -10.33
C ASP A 319 3.75 6.68 -9.77
N PHE A 320 3.57 6.69 -8.46
CA PHE A 320 2.76 5.73 -7.72
C PHE A 320 1.41 6.36 -7.39
N ALA A 321 0.30 5.76 -7.82
CA ALA A 321 -1.02 6.02 -7.23
C ALA A 321 -1.17 5.16 -5.98
N ILE A 322 -1.47 5.78 -4.84
CA ILE A 322 -1.65 5.13 -3.54
C ILE A 322 -3.13 5.16 -3.21
N LEU A 323 -3.75 3.99 -3.12
CA LEU A 323 -5.20 3.82 -2.97
C LEU A 323 -5.61 3.52 -1.52
N GLU A 324 -6.88 3.80 -1.25
CA GLU A 324 -7.67 3.40 -0.08
C GLU A 324 -8.76 2.42 -0.52
N ASP A 325 -8.37 1.28 -1.04
CA ASP A 325 -9.27 0.29 -1.65
C ASP A 325 -10.24 -0.37 -0.66
N ARG A 326 -9.95 -0.33 0.65
CA ARG A 326 -10.89 -0.72 1.70
C ARG A 326 -11.94 0.35 2.03
N LYS A 327 -11.63 1.64 1.87
CA LYS A 327 -12.40 2.75 2.46
C LYS A 327 -13.84 2.86 1.97
N PHE A 328 -14.04 2.61 0.68
CA PHE A 328 -15.34 2.82 0.02
C PHE A 328 -16.04 1.51 -0.33
N LYS A 329 -15.37 0.38 -0.12
CA LYS A 329 -15.86 -0.93 -0.52
C LYS A 329 -17.15 -1.27 0.19
N SER A 330 -18.12 -1.76 -0.58
CA SER A 330 -19.40 -2.23 -0.06
C SER A 330 -19.26 -3.52 0.73
N GLY A 331 -20.07 -3.69 1.78
CA GLY A 331 -20.22 -4.94 2.51
C GLY A 331 -21.32 -5.83 1.95
N PRO A 332 -21.15 -7.16 1.94
CA PRO A 332 -22.08 -8.07 1.29
C PRO A 332 -23.36 -8.33 2.12
N ALA A 333 -23.30 -8.23 3.45
CA ALA A 333 -24.44 -8.61 4.29
C ALA A 333 -25.65 -7.69 4.06
N GLY A 334 -26.79 -8.29 3.73
CA GLY A 334 -28.02 -7.57 3.41
C GLY A 334 -28.06 -6.97 2.00
N LYS A 335 -26.94 -6.97 1.26
CA LYS A 335 -26.88 -6.51 -0.14
C LYS A 335 -26.96 -7.66 -1.14
N ILE A 336 -26.43 -8.83 -0.80
CA ILE A 336 -26.51 -10.05 -1.61
C ILE A 336 -27.00 -11.24 -0.76
N PRO A 337 -27.56 -12.30 -1.37
CA PRO A 337 -27.90 -13.53 -0.65
C PRO A 337 -26.65 -14.17 -0.03
N GLN A 338 -26.77 -14.66 1.20
CA GLN A 338 -25.71 -15.42 1.84
C GLN A 338 -25.62 -16.82 1.22
N MET A 339 -24.47 -17.16 0.62
CA MET A 339 -24.23 -18.42 -0.11
C MET A 339 -23.07 -19.24 0.48
N GLY A 340 -22.81 -19.02 1.77
CA GLY A 340 -21.77 -19.69 2.53
C GLY A 340 -21.96 -19.51 4.04
N PRO A 341 -21.06 -20.05 4.87
CA PRO A 341 -21.15 -19.94 6.32
C PRO A 341 -21.00 -18.50 6.82
N ARG A 342 -20.36 -17.62 6.04
CA ARG A 342 -20.24 -16.18 6.28
C ARG A 342 -20.88 -15.40 5.12
N PRO A 343 -21.38 -14.17 5.32
CA PRO A 343 -21.94 -13.34 4.24
C PRO A 343 -20.94 -12.99 3.12
N ASP A 344 -19.65 -12.98 3.43
CA ASP A 344 -18.53 -12.70 2.53
C ASP A 344 -17.93 -13.97 1.87
N HIS A 345 -18.43 -15.15 2.22
CA HIS A 345 -18.00 -16.43 1.64
C HIS A 345 -19.07 -17.00 0.72
N ILE A 346 -18.62 -17.51 -0.42
CA ILE A 346 -19.46 -18.28 -1.34
C ILE A 346 -18.84 -19.65 -1.52
N ASN A 347 -19.62 -20.71 -1.28
CA ASN A 347 -19.20 -22.11 -1.42
C ASN A 347 -20.06 -22.91 -2.39
N ASP A 348 -21.23 -22.40 -2.78
CA ASP A 348 -22.12 -23.07 -3.72
C ASP A 348 -21.54 -23.03 -5.15
N PRO A 349 -21.09 -24.15 -5.74
CA PRO A 349 -20.51 -24.17 -7.08
C PRO A 349 -21.54 -23.90 -8.20
N SER A 350 -22.84 -23.94 -7.89
CA SER A 350 -23.91 -23.69 -8.86
C SER A 350 -24.26 -22.21 -9.01
N TYR A 351 -23.71 -21.34 -8.16
CA TYR A 351 -24.01 -19.91 -8.19
C TYR A 351 -23.49 -19.26 -9.48
N ALA A 352 -24.25 -18.31 -10.02
CA ALA A 352 -23.84 -17.53 -11.17
C ALA A 352 -23.17 -16.23 -10.70
N PRO A 353 -21.86 -16.00 -10.96
CA PRO A 353 -21.16 -14.86 -10.36
C PRO A 353 -21.73 -13.47 -10.67
N LYS A 354 -22.47 -13.31 -11.77
CA LYS A 354 -23.15 -12.04 -12.09
C LYS A 354 -24.28 -11.67 -11.12
N THR A 355 -24.81 -12.61 -10.34
CA THR A 355 -25.94 -12.34 -9.42
C THR A 355 -25.53 -11.53 -8.19
N ILE A 356 -24.23 -11.40 -7.92
CA ILE A 356 -23.68 -10.60 -6.82
C ILE A 356 -23.08 -9.26 -7.29
N ASP A 357 -23.06 -9.00 -8.61
CA ASP A 357 -22.63 -7.73 -9.19
C ASP A 357 -23.84 -6.80 -9.38
N LEU A 358 -24.32 -6.22 -8.27
CA LEU A 358 -25.55 -5.43 -8.24
C LEU A 358 -25.29 -3.93 -8.44
N PRO A 359 -26.23 -3.19 -9.06
CA PRO A 359 -26.15 -1.73 -9.15
C PRO A 359 -26.03 -1.07 -7.77
N GLY A 360 -25.18 -0.05 -7.66
CA GLY A 360 -24.98 0.72 -6.44
C GLY A 360 -23.94 0.13 -5.47
N LEU A 361 -23.37 -1.04 -5.77
CA LEU A 361 -22.20 -1.53 -5.05
C LEU A 361 -20.95 -0.78 -5.48
N GLU A 362 -20.13 -0.42 -4.50
CA GLU A 362 -18.92 0.39 -4.67
C GLU A 362 -17.67 -0.42 -4.28
N LEU A 363 -16.56 -0.15 -4.98
CA LEU A 363 -15.23 -0.67 -4.63
C LEU A 363 -14.32 0.49 -4.18
N LEU A 364 -13.80 1.27 -5.14
CA LEU A 364 -12.95 2.43 -4.85
C LEU A 364 -13.75 3.69 -4.53
N GLY A 365 -15.03 3.74 -4.91
CA GLY A 365 -15.85 4.93 -4.85
C GLY A 365 -15.45 6.00 -5.87
N LYS A 366 -16.40 6.89 -6.17
CA LYS A 366 -16.26 7.91 -7.25
C LYS A 366 -15.05 8.84 -7.09
N ARG A 367 -14.65 9.13 -5.85
CA ARG A 367 -13.54 10.05 -5.55
C ARG A 367 -12.19 9.47 -5.97
N GLN A 368 -11.95 8.18 -5.68
CA GLN A 368 -10.73 7.49 -6.11
C GLN A 368 -10.75 7.15 -7.59
N GLU A 369 -11.92 6.80 -8.16
CA GLU A 369 -12.06 6.62 -9.61
C GLU A 369 -11.70 7.89 -10.37
N LYS A 370 -12.17 9.06 -9.90
CA LYS A 370 -11.79 10.38 -10.45
C LYS A 370 -10.29 10.64 -10.30
N PHE A 371 -9.72 10.34 -9.14
CA PHE A 371 -8.27 10.45 -8.92
C PHE A 371 -7.47 9.61 -9.91
N LEU A 372 -7.77 8.31 -10.04
CA LEU A 372 -7.08 7.42 -10.97
C LEU A 372 -7.20 7.91 -12.42
N HIS A 373 -8.39 8.40 -12.80
CA HIS A 373 -8.63 8.96 -14.11
C HIS A 373 -7.74 10.17 -14.42
N GLU A 374 -7.64 11.12 -13.50
CA GLU A 374 -6.80 12.32 -13.67
C GLU A 374 -5.31 12.01 -13.53
N TRP A 375 -4.93 11.16 -12.57
CA TRP A 375 -3.57 10.70 -12.37
C TRP A 375 -3.03 9.97 -13.60
N GLY A 376 -3.81 9.10 -14.24
CA GLY A 376 -3.40 8.38 -15.44
C GLY A 376 -3.05 9.29 -16.63
N GLN A 377 -3.56 10.53 -16.63
CA GLN A 377 -3.32 11.52 -17.67
C GLN A 377 -2.19 12.50 -17.34
N ASP A 378 -1.74 12.54 -16.08
CA ASP A 378 -0.79 13.52 -15.57
C ASP A 378 0.61 12.91 -15.35
N TYR A 379 1.56 13.26 -16.21
CA TYR A 379 2.95 12.85 -16.10
C TYR A 379 3.88 13.97 -15.60
N SER A 380 3.31 15.01 -14.98
CA SER A 380 4.05 16.13 -14.39
C SER A 380 5.11 15.67 -13.39
N GLY A 381 6.12 16.52 -13.19
CA GLY A 381 7.24 16.24 -12.28
C GLY A 381 8.30 15.32 -12.89
N GLY A 382 8.19 14.96 -14.17
CA GLY A 382 9.13 14.06 -14.83
C GLY A 382 8.78 12.58 -14.68
N ALA A 383 7.52 12.24 -14.42
CA ALA A 383 7.05 10.85 -14.41
C ALA A 383 7.28 10.19 -15.78
N VAL A 384 7.86 8.99 -15.77
CA VAL A 384 8.23 8.21 -16.95
C VAL A 384 7.34 6.98 -17.06
N MET A 385 7.17 6.25 -15.95
CA MET A 385 6.30 5.08 -15.82
C MET A 385 5.38 5.27 -14.61
N LYS A 386 4.33 4.47 -14.54
CA LYS A 386 3.29 4.55 -13.51
C LYS A 386 3.11 3.20 -12.83
N CYS A 387 2.66 3.21 -11.58
CA CYS A 387 2.38 2.02 -10.77
C CYS A 387 1.24 2.31 -9.80
N VAL A 388 0.40 1.32 -9.49
CA VAL A 388 -0.67 1.45 -8.49
C VAL A 388 -0.35 0.60 -7.26
N LEU A 389 -0.53 1.18 -6.08
CA LEU A 389 -0.33 0.58 -4.77
C LEU A 389 -1.68 0.52 -4.04
N SER A 390 -2.07 -0.64 -3.53
CA SER A 390 -3.27 -0.80 -2.70
C SER A 390 -3.11 -1.94 -1.69
N ALA A 391 -4.07 -2.10 -0.79
CA ALA A 391 -3.99 -3.19 0.19
C ALA A 391 -4.25 -4.56 -0.44
N THR A 392 -5.23 -4.65 -1.33
CA THR A 392 -5.81 -5.94 -1.74
C THR A 392 -5.81 -6.15 -3.25
N ALA A 393 -5.67 -7.41 -3.67
CA ALA A 393 -5.66 -7.81 -5.08
C ALA A 393 -7.03 -7.64 -5.77
N PHE A 394 -7.04 -7.17 -7.03
CA PHE A 394 -8.24 -7.06 -7.87
C PHE A 394 -8.73 -8.41 -8.45
N CYS A 395 -8.54 -9.51 -7.73
CA CYS A 395 -9.04 -10.84 -8.08
C CYS A 395 -9.03 -11.80 -6.87
N GLY A 396 -9.83 -12.87 -6.95
CA GLY A 396 -9.80 -13.99 -6.00
C GLY A 396 -8.82 -15.08 -6.44
N ALA A 397 -7.52 -14.88 -6.23
CA ALA A 397 -6.48 -15.83 -6.67
C ALA A 397 -6.23 -17.00 -5.69
N VAL A 398 -7.11 -17.20 -4.71
CA VAL A 398 -6.95 -18.20 -3.65
C VAL A 398 -8.14 -19.16 -3.69
N HIS A 399 -7.86 -20.45 -3.54
CA HIS A 399 -8.85 -21.52 -3.54
C HIS A 399 -9.01 -22.21 -2.19
N MET A 400 -7.97 -22.22 -1.35
CA MET A 400 -8.00 -22.87 -0.04
C MET A 400 -7.59 -21.86 1.03
N HIS A 401 -8.35 -21.79 2.12
CA HIS A 401 -8.27 -20.76 3.14
C HIS A 401 -8.13 -21.39 4.53
N GLY A 402 -7.13 -20.98 5.31
CA GLY A 402 -6.87 -21.47 6.68
C GLY A 402 -6.20 -22.85 6.72
N GLY A 403 -6.67 -23.81 5.92
CA GLY A 403 -6.10 -25.15 5.80
C GLY A 403 -6.11 -25.67 4.36
N ARG A 404 -5.21 -26.62 4.05
CA ARG A 404 -5.02 -27.17 2.69
C ARG A 404 -6.25 -27.90 2.14
N ASP A 405 -7.15 -28.36 3.00
CA ASP A 405 -8.39 -29.04 2.58
C ASP A 405 -9.64 -28.17 2.74
N GLN A 406 -9.48 -26.89 3.11
CA GLN A 406 -10.58 -25.95 3.35
C GLN A 406 -10.79 -25.07 2.11
N ARG A 407 -11.48 -25.63 1.12
CA ARG A 407 -11.79 -24.93 -0.13
C ARG A 407 -12.84 -23.83 0.09
N LEU A 408 -12.57 -22.66 -0.47
CA LEU A 408 -13.50 -21.53 -0.59
C LEU A 408 -13.63 -21.21 -2.08
N LEU A 409 -14.85 -21.18 -2.61
CA LEU A 409 -15.06 -20.92 -4.03
C LEU A 409 -14.82 -19.44 -4.34
N ALA A 410 -15.39 -18.54 -3.56
CA ALA A 410 -15.18 -17.10 -3.71
C ALA A 410 -15.11 -16.41 -2.34
N ASP A 411 -14.10 -15.55 -2.21
CA ASP A 411 -13.90 -14.64 -1.10
C ASP A 411 -14.21 -13.21 -1.54
N LEU A 412 -15.28 -12.62 -0.99
CA LEU A 412 -15.69 -11.26 -1.33
C LEU A 412 -14.81 -10.18 -0.70
N ASP A 413 -13.90 -10.58 0.18
CA ASP A 413 -12.85 -9.74 0.77
C ASP A 413 -11.87 -9.19 -0.26
N CYS A 414 -11.53 -9.97 -1.30
CA CYS A 414 -10.65 -9.50 -2.36
C CYS A 414 -11.31 -8.37 -3.20
N ASN A 415 -10.51 -7.56 -3.88
CA ASN A 415 -11.03 -6.54 -4.80
C ASN A 415 -11.51 -7.13 -6.14
N GLY A 416 -11.67 -8.44 -6.23
CA GLY A 416 -12.40 -9.10 -7.33
C GLY A 416 -13.90 -8.79 -7.30
N TRP A 417 -14.43 -8.35 -6.16
CA TRP A 417 -15.83 -7.96 -5.97
C TRP A 417 -15.94 -6.57 -5.30
N PRO A 418 -16.94 -5.74 -5.65
CA PRO A 418 -17.91 -5.92 -6.75
C PRO A 418 -17.27 -5.86 -8.15
N GLN A 419 -17.69 -6.73 -9.07
CA GLN A 419 -17.06 -6.87 -10.39
C GLN A 419 -17.16 -5.59 -11.23
N ALA A 420 -18.27 -4.86 -11.18
CA ALA A 420 -18.42 -3.60 -11.90
C ALA A 420 -17.41 -2.55 -11.40
N GLY A 421 -17.22 -2.44 -10.08
CA GLY A 421 -16.24 -1.54 -9.46
C GLY A 421 -14.80 -1.92 -9.80
N ARG A 422 -14.47 -3.22 -9.69
CA ARG A 422 -13.20 -3.80 -10.13
C ARG A 422 -12.88 -3.44 -11.59
N ASN A 423 -13.83 -3.65 -12.49
CA ASN A 423 -13.64 -3.43 -13.91
C ASN A 423 -13.44 -1.95 -14.24
N ARG A 424 -14.10 -1.02 -13.53
CA ARG A 424 -13.82 0.42 -13.68
C ARG A 424 -12.39 0.77 -13.23
N ALA A 425 -11.97 0.27 -12.06
CA ALA A 425 -10.62 0.47 -11.57
C ALA A 425 -9.56 -0.04 -12.55
N LEU A 426 -9.68 -1.30 -13.00
CA LEU A 426 -8.73 -1.90 -13.95
C LEU A 426 -8.68 -1.16 -15.29
N ARG A 427 -9.80 -0.59 -15.77
CA ARG A 427 -9.78 0.25 -17.00
C ARG A 427 -8.96 1.51 -16.81
N GLU A 428 -9.08 2.20 -15.68
CA GLU A 428 -8.26 3.41 -15.41
C GLU A 428 -6.77 3.06 -15.28
N ILE A 429 -6.44 1.96 -14.58
CA ILE A 429 -5.05 1.48 -14.46
C ILE A 429 -4.49 1.08 -15.84
N ARG A 430 -5.29 0.39 -16.65
CA ARG A 430 -4.95 -0.01 -18.04
C ARG A 430 -4.59 1.19 -18.89
N ARG A 431 -5.34 2.29 -18.81
CA ARG A 431 -5.10 3.51 -19.61
C ARG A 431 -3.73 4.14 -19.35
N ALA A 432 -3.14 3.89 -18.18
CA ALA A 432 -1.82 4.39 -17.80
C ALA A 432 -0.67 3.40 -18.12
N TRP A 433 -0.99 2.20 -18.63
CA TRP A 433 -0.05 1.07 -18.74
C TRP A 433 0.72 0.81 -17.43
N ALA A 434 0.04 0.97 -16.30
CA ALA A 434 0.60 0.76 -14.97
C ALA A 434 0.37 -0.69 -14.51
N PRO A 435 1.33 -1.34 -13.83
CA PRO A 435 1.05 -2.53 -13.04
C PRO A 435 0.42 -2.16 -11.70
N HIS A 436 -0.09 -3.17 -10.98
CA HIS A 436 -0.64 -3.05 -9.63
C HIS A 436 0.15 -3.89 -8.63
N LEU A 437 0.50 -3.32 -7.48
CA LEU A 437 1.16 -3.99 -6.36
C LEU A 437 0.26 -3.95 -5.13
N CYS A 438 0.13 -5.09 -4.44
CA CYS A 438 -0.73 -5.22 -3.26
C CYS A 438 -0.27 -6.35 -2.31
N GLY A 439 -1.01 -6.52 -1.22
CA GLY A 439 -0.83 -7.53 -0.16
C GLY A 439 -2.12 -8.33 0.12
N ASP A 440 -2.49 -8.45 1.40
CA ASP A 440 -3.68 -9.14 1.96
C ASP A 440 -3.72 -10.68 1.76
N GLN A 441 -3.46 -11.18 0.56
CA GLN A 441 -3.86 -12.55 0.20
C GLN A 441 -3.00 -13.68 0.79
N HIS A 442 -1.97 -13.38 1.58
CA HIS A 442 -1.06 -14.37 2.19
C HIS A 442 -0.49 -15.43 1.21
N LEU A 443 -0.55 -15.12 -0.07
CA LEU A 443 -0.16 -15.98 -1.18
C LEU A 443 0.45 -15.06 -2.23
N ALA A 444 1.74 -15.25 -2.51
CA ALA A 444 2.35 -14.49 -3.57
C ALA A 444 1.79 -14.96 -4.90
N VAL A 445 1.29 -14.04 -5.73
CA VAL A 445 0.85 -14.34 -7.10
C VAL A 445 1.21 -13.21 -8.05
N VAL A 446 1.62 -13.57 -9.26
CA VAL A 446 1.61 -12.64 -10.40
C VAL A 446 0.50 -13.08 -11.34
N VAL A 447 -0.44 -12.19 -11.58
CA VAL A 447 -1.56 -12.42 -12.49
C VAL A 447 -1.58 -11.35 -13.57
N LYS A 448 -2.04 -11.73 -14.76
CA LYS A 448 -2.53 -10.77 -15.75
C LYS A 448 -4.04 -10.69 -15.61
N HIS A 449 -4.58 -9.52 -15.30
CA HIS A 449 -6.02 -9.36 -15.19
C HIS A 449 -6.67 -9.34 -16.58
N GLY A 450 -7.94 -9.77 -16.63
CA GLY A 450 -8.85 -9.47 -17.73
C GLY A 450 -10.09 -8.71 -17.25
N ILE A 451 -10.73 -8.01 -18.17
CA ILE A 451 -12.00 -7.30 -18.05
C ILE A 451 -13.01 -7.90 -19.03
N ASP A 452 -12.73 -7.79 -20.33
CA ASP A 452 -13.63 -8.27 -21.40
C ASP A 452 -13.16 -9.64 -21.92
N GLU A 453 -11.83 -9.82 -22.04
CA GLU A 453 -11.16 -11.07 -22.41
C GLU A 453 -10.07 -11.44 -21.38
N PHE A 454 -9.49 -12.63 -21.49
CA PHE A 454 -8.26 -12.94 -20.75
C PHE A 454 -7.12 -12.05 -21.21
N GLY A 455 -6.34 -11.55 -20.27
CA GLY A 455 -5.11 -10.83 -20.60
C GLY A 455 -5.27 -9.38 -21.02
N ASP A 456 -6.47 -8.81 -21.05
CA ASP A 456 -6.74 -7.47 -21.60
C ASP A 456 -6.75 -6.32 -20.55
N ALA A 457 -6.20 -6.56 -19.35
CA ALA A 457 -6.10 -5.58 -18.26
C ALA A 457 -4.76 -5.75 -17.51
N PRO A 458 -4.34 -4.82 -16.63
CA PRO A 458 -2.99 -4.75 -16.06
C PRO A 458 -2.43 -6.03 -15.42
N TYR A 459 -1.10 -6.12 -15.32
CA TYR A 459 -0.45 -7.11 -14.46
C TYR A 459 -0.61 -6.69 -12.99
N GLY A 460 -0.93 -7.65 -12.12
CA GLY A 460 -0.99 -7.50 -10.68
C GLY A 460 0.04 -8.39 -9.98
N PHE A 461 0.70 -7.88 -8.96
CA PHE A 461 1.59 -8.65 -8.08
C PHE A 461 1.15 -8.49 -6.63
N THR A 462 0.65 -9.59 -6.07
CA THR A 462 0.38 -9.71 -4.63
C THR A 462 1.63 -10.24 -3.95
N SER A 463 2.17 -9.50 -2.98
CA SER A 463 3.34 -9.98 -2.21
C SER A 463 2.97 -11.18 -1.34
N PRO A 464 3.94 -12.07 -1.03
CA PRO A 464 3.76 -12.99 0.08
C PRO A 464 3.58 -12.20 1.39
N ALA A 465 2.98 -12.85 2.39
CA ALA A 465 3.02 -12.30 3.73
C ALA A 465 4.46 -12.26 4.26
N LEU A 466 4.85 -11.16 4.91
CA LEU A 466 6.14 -11.02 5.59
C LEU A 466 6.36 -12.15 6.60
N VAL A 467 5.30 -12.53 7.30
CA VAL A 467 5.27 -13.68 8.21
C VAL A 467 3.90 -14.37 8.13
N ASN A 468 3.85 -15.54 7.50
CA ASN A 468 2.62 -16.26 7.24
C ASN A 468 2.29 -17.32 8.32
N THR A 469 1.83 -16.88 9.50
CA THR A 469 1.48 -17.80 10.61
C THR A 469 0.03 -17.74 11.05
N ILE A 470 -0.77 -16.86 10.48
CA ILE A 470 -2.16 -16.62 10.89
C ILE A 470 -3.12 -17.41 10.03
N TYR A 471 -2.96 -17.31 8.70
CA TYR A 471 -3.94 -17.81 7.75
C TYR A 471 -3.25 -18.26 6.47
N GLY A 472 -3.05 -19.59 6.32
CA GLY A 472 -2.49 -20.16 5.09
C GLY A 472 -3.49 -20.06 3.94
N ARG A 473 -2.99 -19.75 2.74
CA ARG A 473 -3.79 -19.65 1.52
C ARG A 473 -3.06 -20.36 0.37
N TRP A 474 -3.80 -21.01 -0.52
CA TRP A 474 -3.24 -21.76 -1.65
C TRP A 474 -3.99 -21.51 -2.96
N TRP A 475 -3.22 -21.43 -4.05
CA TRP A 475 -3.71 -21.60 -5.41
C TRP A 475 -3.73 -23.09 -5.76
N HIS A 476 -4.91 -23.64 -6.02
CA HIS A 476 -5.07 -25.07 -6.31
C HIS A 476 -6.32 -25.31 -7.18
N PRO A 477 -6.23 -25.21 -8.51
CA PRO A 477 -7.40 -25.45 -9.37
C PRO A 477 -7.99 -26.84 -9.11
N LEU A 478 -9.30 -26.97 -9.36
CA LEU A 478 -10.06 -28.17 -9.00
C LEU A 478 -9.64 -29.42 -9.78
N ASP A 479 -9.27 -29.27 -11.04
CA ASP A 479 -8.85 -30.35 -11.92
C ASP A 479 -7.33 -30.60 -11.90
N GLU A 480 -6.60 -29.83 -11.08
CA GLU A 480 -5.14 -29.88 -10.91
C GLU A 480 -4.36 -29.75 -12.23
N LYS A 481 -4.93 -29.04 -13.21
CA LYS A 481 -4.33 -28.83 -14.53
C LYS A 481 -3.91 -27.38 -14.75
N PRO A 482 -2.98 -27.13 -15.69
CA PRO A 482 -2.80 -25.79 -16.22
C PRO A 482 -4.08 -25.31 -16.90
N GLY A 483 -4.32 -24.01 -16.84
CA GLY A 483 -5.33 -23.36 -17.65
C GLY A 483 -4.90 -23.31 -19.12
N PRO A 484 -5.78 -22.91 -20.04
CA PRO A 484 -5.38 -22.55 -21.40
C PRO A 484 -4.24 -21.53 -21.40
N ASN A 485 -3.40 -21.52 -22.44
CA ASN A 485 -2.26 -20.60 -22.54
C ASN A 485 -1.33 -20.61 -21.31
N PRO A 486 -0.88 -21.79 -20.82
CA PRO A 486 0.03 -21.84 -19.67
C PRO A 486 1.35 -21.15 -19.99
N VAL A 487 2.03 -20.68 -18.93
CA VAL A 487 3.37 -20.08 -19.08
C VAL A 487 4.31 -21.15 -19.63
N PRO A 488 4.91 -20.93 -20.82
CA PRO A 488 5.77 -21.95 -21.43
C PRO A 488 6.95 -22.32 -20.54
N ASN A 489 7.20 -23.62 -20.38
CA ASN A 489 8.28 -24.17 -19.55
C ASN A 489 8.27 -23.72 -18.09
N SER A 490 7.10 -23.32 -17.56
CA SER A 490 6.98 -22.95 -16.16
C SER A 490 7.26 -24.15 -15.23
N PRO A 491 8.01 -23.95 -14.12
CA PRO A 491 8.13 -24.98 -13.09
C PRO A 491 6.83 -25.17 -12.29
N LEU A 492 5.85 -24.29 -12.48
CA LEU A 492 4.57 -24.30 -11.79
C LEU A 492 3.50 -24.98 -12.66
N PRO A 493 2.84 -26.05 -12.16
CA PRO A 493 1.92 -26.86 -12.97
C PRO A 493 0.59 -26.15 -13.31
N TRP A 494 0.21 -25.12 -12.56
CA TRP A 494 -1.13 -24.51 -12.63
C TRP A 494 -1.12 -23.06 -13.12
N THR A 495 -0.31 -22.79 -14.14
CA THR A 495 -0.30 -21.49 -14.84
C THR A 495 -1.29 -21.49 -16.01
N GLY A 496 -1.60 -20.31 -16.54
CA GLY A 496 -2.53 -20.11 -17.66
C GLY A 496 -3.80 -19.37 -17.28
N ASP A 497 -4.81 -19.45 -18.14
CA ASP A 497 -6.06 -18.70 -18.05
C ASP A 497 -7.09 -19.41 -17.15
N PHE A 498 -7.59 -18.69 -16.14
CA PHE A 498 -8.59 -19.16 -15.19
C PHE A 498 -9.63 -18.08 -14.91
N LYS A 499 -10.86 -18.50 -14.64
CA LYS A 499 -11.81 -17.61 -13.97
C LYS A 499 -11.64 -17.78 -12.47
N ASP A 500 -11.47 -16.68 -11.76
CA ASP A 500 -11.54 -16.72 -10.31
C ASP A 500 -12.95 -17.12 -9.84
N GLY A 501 -13.08 -17.33 -8.53
CA GLY A 501 -14.36 -17.67 -7.90
C GLY A 501 -15.51 -16.75 -8.30
N LEU A 502 -15.22 -15.49 -8.60
CA LEU A 502 -16.16 -14.39 -8.90
C LEU A 502 -16.40 -14.24 -10.41
N GLY A 503 -15.88 -15.16 -11.22
CA GLY A 503 -16.03 -15.19 -12.67
C GLY A 503 -15.11 -14.23 -13.42
N ASN A 504 -14.19 -13.54 -12.74
CA ASN A 504 -13.26 -12.62 -13.36
C ASN A 504 -12.17 -13.39 -14.12
N PRO A 505 -11.85 -13.02 -15.38
CA PRO A 505 -10.73 -13.61 -16.09
C PRO A 505 -9.40 -13.17 -15.47
N ILE A 506 -8.54 -14.15 -15.18
CA ILE A 506 -7.15 -13.98 -14.76
C ILE A 506 -6.26 -14.93 -15.55
N SER A 507 -5.06 -14.50 -15.92
CA SER A 507 -4.00 -15.41 -16.37
C SER A 507 -2.96 -15.53 -15.26
N MET A 508 -2.88 -16.70 -14.64
CA MET A 508 -1.94 -17.01 -13.57
C MET A 508 -0.54 -17.23 -14.14
N LEU A 509 0.43 -16.40 -13.74
CA LEU A 509 1.81 -16.46 -14.24
C LEU A 509 2.75 -17.13 -13.25
N ALA A 510 2.61 -16.79 -11.96
CA ALA A 510 3.34 -17.44 -10.89
C ALA A 510 2.55 -17.39 -9.58
N TYR A 511 2.78 -18.37 -8.72
CA TYR A 511 2.21 -18.46 -7.38
C TYR A 511 3.18 -19.17 -6.43
N ALA A 512 3.15 -18.85 -5.14
CA ALA A 512 4.00 -19.46 -4.12
C ALA A 512 3.16 -20.13 -3.01
N ASN A 513 2.75 -21.37 -3.25
CA ASN A 513 2.01 -22.15 -2.26
C ASN A 513 2.90 -22.56 -1.07
N PRO A 514 2.43 -22.45 0.18
CA PRO A 514 3.15 -23.02 1.31
C PRO A 514 3.13 -24.55 1.25
N GLU A 515 4.30 -25.17 1.47
CA GLU A 515 4.41 -26.64 1.54
C GLU A 515 3.86 -27.16 2.87
N ASP A 516 4.22 -26.48 3.97
CA ASP A 516 3.80 -26.78 5.32
C ASP A 516 3.74 -25.49 6.14
N ILE A 517 2.54 -25.10 6.58
CA ILE A 517 2.33 -23.88 7.37
C ILE A 517 2.84 -24.02 8.81
N GLN A 518 3.09 -25.24 9.30
CA GLN A 518 3.61 -25.48 10.65
C GLN A 518 5.13 -25.27 10.71
N ASP A 519 5.85 -25.62 9.65
CA ASP A 519 7.30 -25.40 9.52
C ASP A 519 7.59 -23.97 9.04
N GLU A 520 8.28 -23.19 9.87
CA GLU A 520 8.60 -21.79 9.58
C GLU A 520 9.30 -21.57 8.24
N LYS A 521 10.12 -22.52 7.76
CA LYS A 521 10.86 -22.38 6.50
C LYS A 521 10.02 -22.71 5.27
N LYS A 522 8.80 -23.19 5.45
CA LYS A 522 7.92 -23.73 4.40
C LYS A 522 6.57 -23.02 4.31
N ARG A 523 6.41 -21.89 5.00
CA ARG A 523 5.20 -21.07 5.05
C ARG A 523 4.98 -20.18 3.82
N ALA A 524 5.91 -20.22 2.87
CA ALA A 524 5.94 -19.31 1.72
C ALA A 524 5.84 -17.82 2.14
N ASP A 525 6.40 -17.46 3.30
CA ASP A 525 6.54 -16.09 3.74
C ASP A 525 7.77 -15.43 3.12
N GLY A 526 7.78 -14.10 3.02
CA GLY A 526 8.83 -13.38 2.31
C GLY A 526 8.46 -11.96 1.92
N TYR A 527 8.98 -11.49 0.79
CA TYR A 527 8.69 -10.17 0.25
C TYR A 527 8.84 -10.15 -1.28
N GLY A 528 8.22 -9.16 -1.92
CA GLY A 528 8.39 -8.88 -3.34
C GLY A 528 9.42 -7.77 -3.59
N LEU A 529 10.08 -7.81 -4.75
CA LEU A 529 10.90 -6.70 -5.24
C LEU A 529 10.54 -6.42 -6.71
N ILE A 530 10.36 -5.15 -7.07
CA ILE A 530 9.96 -4.74 -8.41
C ILE A 530 10.98 -3.76 -8.95
N ARG A 531 11.46 -4.02 -10.17
CA ARG A 531 12.44 -3.18 -10.87
C ARG A 531 11.80 -2.55 -12.09
N PHE A 532 11.78 -1.22 -12.12
CA PHE A 532 11.33 -0.43 -13.27
C PHE A 532 12.53 0.11 -14.01
N ASP A 533 12.78 -0.37 -15.24
CA ASP A 533 13.82 0.17 -16.11
C ASP A 533 13.23 1.23 -17.04
N LYS A 534 13.56 2.49 -16.80
CA LYS A 534 13.08 3.64 -17.58
C LYS A 534 13.62 3.69 -19.01
N THR A 535 14.74 3.03 -19.26
CA THR A 535 15.39 3.01 -20.58
C THR A 535 14.79 1.94 -21.46
N THR A 536 14.61 0.73 -20.94
CA THR A 536 14.05 -0.38 -21.72
C THR A 536 12.53 -0.47 -21.64
N ARG A 537 11.91 0.26 -20.70
CA ARG A 537 10.48 0.16 -20.35
C ARG A 537 10.07 -1.23 -19.85
N LYS A 538 11.03 -1.99 -19.33
CA LYS A 538 10.77 -3.29 -18.71
C LYS A 538 10.45 -3.15 -17.24
N ILE A 539 9.58 -4.03 -16.77
CA ILE A 539 9.20 -4.17 -15.36
C ILE A 539 9.48 -5.60 -14.96
N THR A 540 10.35 -5.80 -13.96
CA THR A 540 10.69 -7.13 -13.43
C THR A 540 10.10 -7.30 -12.04
N PHE A 541 9.30 -8.35 -11.86
CA PHE A 541 8.78 -8.79 -10.57
C PHE A 541 9.66 -9.92 -10.03
N GLU A 542 10.07 -9.79 -8.78
CA GLU A 542 10.84 -10.77 -8.02
C GLU A 542 10.09 -11.14 -6.74
N CYS A 543 10.23 -12.38 -6.29
CA CYS A 543 9.57 -12.87 -5.08
C CYS A 543 10.52 -13.74 -4.26
N TRP A 544 10.87 -13.25 -3.07
CA TRP A 544 11.95 -13.80 -2.26
C TRP A 544 11.40 -14.47 -1.00
N PRO A 545 11.67 -15.77 -0.78
CA PRO A 545 11.37 -16.43 0.50
C PRO A 545 12.10 -15.74 1.65
N ARG A 546 11.47 -15.66 2.83
CA ARG A 546 12.01 -15.03 4.03
C ARG A 546 13.43 -15.48 4.37
N PHE A 547 13.69 -16.78 4.29
CA PHE A 547 14.98 -17.40 4.65
C PHE A 547 15.93 -17.57 3.46
N SER A 548 15.61 -16.99 2.31
CA SER A 548 16.51 -16.98 1.15
C SER A 548 17.75 -16.12 1.41
N LYS A 549 18.79 -16.34 0.60
CA LYS A 549 19.99 -15.51 0.58
C LYS A 549 20.12 -14.92 -0.82
N VAL A 550 19.96 -13.61 -0.95
CA VAL A 550 19.98 -12.94 -2.28
C VAL A 550 21.31 -13.09 -3.02
N ALA A 551 22.41 -13.30 -2.29
CA ALA A 551 23.72 -13.60 -2.85
C ALA A 551 23.77 -14.89 -3.68
N ASN A 552 22.77 -15.77 -3.55
CA ASN A 552 22.65 -16.99 -4.36
C ASN A 552 22.05 -16.74 -5.76
N GLY A 553 21.67 -15.50 -6.08
CA GLY A 553 21.08 -15.12 -7.36
C GLY A 553 19.62 -15.59 -7.52
N ASP A 554 19.10 -15.48 -8.74
CA ASP A 554 17.68 -15.68 -9.05
C ASP A 554 17.11 -17.05 -8.65
N LYS A 555 17.94 -18.09 -8.60
CA LYS A 555 17.54 -19.43 -8.15
C LYS A 555 17.09 -19.50 -6.69
N ALA A 556 17.33 -18.45 -5.90
CA ALA A 556 16.89 -18.38 -4.51
C ALA A 556 15.50 -17.73 -4.34
N GLN A 557 14.91 -17.22 -5.43
CA GLN A 557 13.51 -16.78 -5.46
C GLN A 557 12.55 -17.98 -5.42
N PHE A 558 11.26 -17.72 -5.20
CA PHE A 558 10.25 -18.75 -5.38
C PHE A 558 10.21 -19.24 -6.84
N PRO A 559 9.87 -20.51 -7.11
CA PRO A 559 9.72 -21.02 -8.47
C PRO A 559 8.75 -20.18 -9.30
N GLY A 560 9.11 -19.89 -10.54
CA GLY A 560 8.31 -19.05 -11.46
C GLY A 560 8.75 -17.58 -11.50
N TRP A 561 9.60 -17.13 -10.58
CA TRP A 561 10.24 -15.81 -10.60
C TRP A 561 11.73 -15.90 -10.98
N PRO A 562 12.33 -14.81 -11.49
CA PRO A 562 11.71 -13.50 -11.79
C PRO A 562 10.84 -13.51 -13.05
N ILE A 563 9.86 -12.59 -13.12
CA ILE A 563 9.02 -12.36 -14.31
C ILE A 563 9.31 -10.96 -14.84
N THR A 564 9.63 -10.83 -16.13
CA THR A 564 9.83 -9.52 -16.78
C THR A 564 8.79 -9.28 -17.85
N ILE A 565 8.19 -8.09 -17.86
CA ILE A 565 7.20 -7.64 -18.84
C ILE A 565 7.66 -6.33 -19.50
N GLU A 566 7.15 -6.08 -20.70
CA GLU A 566 7.18 -4.74 -21.30
C GLU A 566 6.08 -3.86 -20.66
N GLN A 567 6.33 -2.57 -20.47
CA GLN A 567 5.37 -1.65 -19.86
C GLN A 567 4.02 -1.68 -20.59
N ASP A 568 4.05 -1.64 -21.91
CA ASP A 568 2.84 -1.56 -22.75
C ASP A 568 2.04 -2.87 -22.77
N ALA A 569 2.62 -3.97 -22.29
CA ALA A 569 1.90 -5.21 -22.06
C ALA A 569 0.82 -5.06 -20.98
N ASN A 570 0.89 -4.03 -20.11
CA ASN A 570 -0.18 -3.71 -19.16
C ASN A 570 -1.52 -3.35 -19.82
N ASP A 571 -1.55 -3.02 -21.11
CA ASP A 571 -2.81 -2.88 -21.87
C ASP A 571 -3.41 -4.24 -22.21
N GLY A 572 -2.62 -5.09 -22.88
CA GLY A 572 -2.97 -6.47 -23.19
C GLY A 572 -4.04 -6.70 -24.26
N ARG A 573 -4.86 -5.69 -24.59
CA ARG A 573 -5.85 -5.78 -25.67
C ARG A 573 -5.18 -6.08 -27.01
N LYS A 574 -5.84 -6.93 -27.82
CA LYS A 574 -5.41 -7.23 -29.19
C LYS A 574 -5.43 -5.96 -30.06
N VAL A 575 -4.28 -5.61 -30.62
CA VAL A 575 -4.17 -4.47 -31.54
C VAL A 575 -4.92 -4.77 -32.83
N HIS A 576 -5.81 -3.87 -33.22
CA HIS A 576 -6.52 -3.93 -34.49
C HIS A 576 -5.69 -3.31 -35.62
N ALA A 577 -5.19 -2.10 -35.38
CA ALA A 577 -4.42 -1.34 -36.35
C ALA A 577 -3.48 -0.34 -35.65
N TYR A 578 -2.55 0.20 -36.42
CA TYR A 578 -1.71 1.33 -36.01
C TYR A 578 -2.08 2.55 -36.82
N LEU A 579 -2.31 3.67 -36.14
CA LEU A 579 -2.49 4.97 -36.76
C LEU A 579 -1.16 5.48 -37.35
N PRO A 580 -1.20 6.47 -38.27
CA PRO A 580 0.00 7.10 -38.79
C PRO A 580 0.94 7.55 -37.68
N GLN A 581 2.25 7.37 -37.90
CA GLN A 581 3.27 7.80 -36.95
C GLN A 581 3.18 9.31 -36.72
N GLN A 582 3.22 9.71 -35.46
CA GLN A 582 3.29 11.11 -35.04
C GLN A 582 4.74 11.43 -34.70
N ASN A 583 5.25 12.56 -35.21
CA ASN A 583 6.58 13.08 -34.90
C ASN A 583 6.43 14.35 -34.05
N PHE A 584 7.22 14.47 -33.00
CA PHE A 584 7.13 15.49 -31.97
C PHE A 584 8.34 16.43 -32.07
N GLU A 585 8.15 17.55 -32.75
CA GLU A 585 9.17 18.59 -32.80
C GLU A 585 9.24 19.33 -31.46
N GLY A 586 10.45 19.50 -30.91
CA GLY A 586 10.69 20.30 -29.70
C GLY A 586 10.22 19.69 -28.37
N VAL A 587 9.54 18.52 -28.36
CA VAL A 587 9.07 17.83 -27.15
C VAL A 587 9.58 16.37 -27.14
N PRO A 588 10.85 16.13 -26.78
CA PRO A 588 11.34 14.76 -26.62
C PRO A 588 10.56 14.06 -25.50
N ASN A 589 10.12 12.81 -25.72
CA ASN A 589 9.31 12.04 -24.76
C ASN A 589 7.98 12.72 -24.38
N ALA A 590 7.20 13.12 -25.39
CA ALA A 590 5.87 13.69 -25.21
C ALA A 590 4.91 12.73 -24.47
N VAL A 591 3.90 13.30 -23.83
CA VAL A 591 2.74 12.55 -23.32
C VAL A 591 1.72 12.50 -24.42
N VAL A 592 1.33 11.30 -24.84
CA VAL A 592 0.37 11.07 -25.93
C VAL A 592 -0.90 10.42 -25.37
N GLN A 593 -2.04 10.91 -25.80
CA GLN A 593 -3.35 10.34 -25.51
C GLN A 593 -4.08 9.99 -26.80
N VAL A 594 -4.71 8.81 -26.82
CA VAL A 594 -5.55 8.36 -27.95
C VAL A 594 -6.97 8.20 -27.46
N ILE A 595 -7.92 8.76 -28.21
CA ILE A 595 -9.34 8.80 -27.87
C ILE A 595 -10.14 8.21 -29.03
N ALA A 596 -11.02 7.25 -28.75
CA ALA A 596 -12.01 6.77 -29.70
C ALA A 596 -13.14 7.79 -29.83
N GLU A 597 -13.35 8.37 -31.02
CA GLU A 597 -14.29 9.48 -31.20
C GLU A 597 -15.75 9.06 -31.02
N ALA A 598 -16.08 7.81 -31.36
CA ALA A 598 -17.45 7.30 -31.29
C ALA A 598 -17.98 7.25 -29.85
N THR A 599 -17.11 6.98 -28.87
CA THR A 599 -17.47 6.78 -27.46
C THR A 599 -16.95 7.89 -26.55
N GLY A 600 -15.97 8.67 -27.01
CA GLY A 600 -15.20 9.58 -26.18
C GLY A 600 -14.22 8.86 -25.23
N GLU A 601 -14.05 7.54 -25.37
CA GLU A 601 -13.19 6.75 -24.50
C GLU A 601 -11.71 7.10 -24.75
N ILE A 602 -11.01 7.46 -23.67
CA ILE A 602 -9.54 7.48 -23.66
C ILE A 602 -9.06 6.02 -23.69
N LEU A 603 -8.38 5.63 -24.77
CA LEU A 603 -7.81 4.29 -24.90
C LEU A 603 -6.59 4.12 -23.99
N TYR A 604 -5.71 5.13 -23.97
CA TYR A 604 -4.56 5.23 -23.07
C TYR A 604 -3.97 6.65 -23.09
N THR A 605 -3.18 6.98 -22.06
CA THR A 605 -2.32 8.17 -21.98
C THR A 605 -0.94 7.77 -21.48
N VAL A 606 0.11 7.99 -22.28
CA VAL A 606 1.45 7.43 -22.02
C VAL A 606 2.55 8.42 -22.37
N ARG A 607 3.66 8.39 -21.62
CA ARG A 607 4.89 9.10 -22.00
C ARG A 607 5.69 8.28 -23.00
N THR A 608 5.97 8.87 -24.15
CA THR A 608 6.71 8.23 -25.24
C THR A 608 8.20 8.11 -24.92
N GLN A 609 8.91 7.31 -25.71
CA GLN A 609 10.36 7.24 -25.71
C GLN A 609 10.87 7.72 -27.07
N GLY A 610 11.51 8.89 -27.08
CA GLY A 610 12.01 9.56 -28.27
C GLY A 610 11.02 10.56 -28.89
N PRO A 611 11.37 11.06 -30.10
CA PRO A 611 10.66 12.14 -30.77
C PRO A 611 9.50 11.65 -31.66
N SER A 612 9.14 10.37 -31.62
CA SER A 612 8.05 9.84 -32.43
C SER A 612 7.29 8.75 -31.71
N PHE A 613 6.03 8.56 -32.06
CA PHE A 613 5.20 7.49 -31.53
C PHE A 613 4.20 7.01 -32.58
N LYS A 614 3.98 5.70 -32.63
CA LYS A 614 3.02 5.09 -33.54
C LYS A 614 1.82 4.59 -32.72
N PRO A 615 0.71 5.35 -32.69
CA PRO A 615 -0.42 4.99 -31.85
C PRO A 615 -1.06 3.69 -32.32
N ARG A 616 -1.34 2.79 -31.38
CA ARG A 616 -2.14 1.58 -31.60
C ARG A 616 -3.60 1.81 -31.19
N VAL A 617 -4.51 1.13 -31.88
CA VAL A 617 -5.94 1.12 -31.58
C VAL A 617 -6.51 -0.29 -31.64
N TYR A 618 -7.70 -0.47 -31.08
CA TYR A 618 -8.23 -1.80 -30.73
C TYR A 618 -9.55 -2.15 -31.44
N ALA A 619 -10.03 -1.26 -32.32
CA ALA A 619 -11.25 -1.44 -33.11
C ALA A 619 -11.17 -0.59 -34.39
N PRO A 620 -12.01 -0.85 -35.42
CA PRO A 620 -12.21 0.09 -36.51
C PRO A 620 -12.88 1.37 -36.00
N GLY A 621 -12.57 2.52 -36.60
CA GLY A 621 -13.24 3.77 -36.24
C GLY A 621 -12.40 5.02 -36.51
N LYS A 622 -12.85 6.14 -35.92
CA LYS A 622 -12.15 7.43 -35.96
C LYS A 622 -11.55 7.75 -34.60
N TYR A 623 -10.37 8.34 -34.63
CA TYR A 623 -9.57 8.61 -33.45
C TYR A 623 -9.08 10.05 -33.40
N THR A 624 -9.07 10.60 -32.19
CA THR A 624 -8.39 11.84 -31.84
C THR A 624 -7.08 11.50 -31.12
N ILE A 625 -5.99 12.15 -31.52
CA ILE A 625 -4.69 12.06 -30.86
C ILE A 625 -4.38 13.42 -30.23
N LYS A 626 -4.04 13.40 -28.94
CA LYS A 626 -3.53 14.56 -28.22
C LYS A 626 -2.08 14.34 -27.78
N MET A 627 -1.35 15.44 -27.62
CA MET A 627 0.00 15.44 -27.06
C MET A 627 0.27 16.64 -26.13
N GLY A 628 1.33 16.53 -25.34
CA GLY A 628 1.97 17.66 -24.67
C GLY A 628 3.19 17.22 -23.87
N ARG A 629 3.82 18.15 -23.13
CA ARG A 629 5.07 17.86 -22.41
C ARG A 629 4.84 17.01 -21.15
N GLU A 630 3.88 17.41 -20.33
CA GLU A 630 3.55 16.77 -19.04
C GLU A 630 2.13 16.19 -19.02
N LYS A 631 1.26 16.71 -19.89
CA LYS A 631 -0.15 16.33 -20.04
C LYS A 631 -0.53 16.37 -21.52
N PRO A 632 -1.53 15.58 -21.97
CA PRO A 632 -1.98 15.55 -23.35
C PRO A 632 -2.91 16.74 -23.69
N ASP A 633 -2.41 17.97 -23.60
CA ASP A 633 -3.24 19.19 -23.62
C ASP A 633 -3.58 19.70 -25.04
N THR A 634 -2.85 19.25 -26.07
CA THR A 634 -3.00 19.74 -27.45
C THR A 634 -3.51 18.65 -28.37
N VAL A 635 -4.60 18.89 -29.11
CA VAL A 635 -5.06 17.99 -30.18
C VAL A 635 -4.15 18.15 -31.39
N ILE A 636 -3.54 17.07 -31.86
CA ILE A 636 -2.63 17.08 -33.02
C ILE A 636 -3.18 16.35 -34.24
N ALA A 637 -4.13 15.44 -34.04
CA ALA A 637 -4.84 14.81 -35.13
C ALA A 637 -6.26 14.48 -34.69
N LYS A 638 -7.22 14.61 -35.60
CA LYS A 638 -8.64 14.34 -35.38
C LYS A 638 -9.22 13.63 -36.60
N GLY A 639 -10.17 12.73 -36.39
CA GLY A 639 -10.81 11.96 -37.45
C GLY A 639 -9.87 10.95 -38.12
N VAL A 640 -8.79 10.54 -37.44
CA VAL A 640 -7.83 9.58 -37.98
C VAL A 640 -8.50 8.21 -38.07
N VAL A 641 -8.55 7.63 -39.27
CA VAL A 641 -9.24 6.37 -39.53
C VAL A 641 -8.29 5.20 -39.31
N ALA A 642 -8.81 4.16 -38.65
CA ALA A 642 -8.15 2.86 -38.50
C ALA A 642 -8.87 1.77 -39.27
#